data_AF-F0XNW2-F1
#
_entry.id   AF-F0XNW2-F1
#
_cell.length_a   1.000
_cell.length_b   1.000
_cell.length_c   1.000
_cell.angle_alpha   90.00
_cell.angle_beta   90.00
_cell.angle_gamma   90.00
#
_symmetry.space_group_name_H-M   'P 1'
#
loop_
_entity.id
_entity.type
_entity.pdbx_description
1 polymer ?
#
loop_
_entity_poly.entity_id
_entity_poly.type
_entity_poly.pdbx_seq_one_letter_code
_entity_poly.pdbx_strand_id
1 'polypeptide(L)'
;MADQKQESPVKLPSFGRPRRYGLNKCFPQVDLFEYGRGMLSKGVTLRERRMLDFIGTITDKPDWHRKVFDEAIVEKWRNEARDMPRVADNDVYMSEIMFDNCISEIRDKATRFDVTGLVGTLDAELAVVKSDVAVSEHLAAQLRQLAEVLENAPDTQKDWHPGSDNQVLDLLHPSLFPVVFGRTRALRTGKVGLDDAASFSGKGELTSDVEEGERLRCGEDSYQWLPSDVVLSDSGASITSYINNLRYEHHRELYKVLEQFVVAAVPLWEECLSWWNDRRRFTITDTSDEDDFFIPEGIEYTIPDQFKNSDGTINDEYRFEPEYEDWEIRHGVLKFREPDLPYEPFEKKVDLGSRCNLKENFPKGLQIIFKLANIHLTPDKPSYAGGTWHVEGTASECICATAIYYYDEENITESRLSFRQEVDEENMSYIPAQGAYRSLEKYFGVVADGNTVQELGSVVTREGRLLAFPNVLQHKVGSFRLKDPEKPGHRKILAMFLIDPHRRILSTANVPPQQKDWWADHVRQTPAFQKLPPELFSEIINSVDTCPISLDEAKEIRKDLMFSRSVLREEQDELLNERRRGEEPSRQKSDRFTKKAKNLPNAQYIDSEADAGSNSQDFQAVSLLDSDDDLDNAEVDDGMSTDEGEDSEDSLDSLAHVPLRTSSRKRRQSPNKGMKDAPSDDDDMGDMSSIDDSSDEGSNRAGPRSKRNDPSTFSTSLQKILGTKLSTSRRSDPVLARSAAAREASRRIVDAALEEKAKRQLRLEKRVALEKGRVKDVLIASNASGAEFGDATNGDSETTATILETERKLRKVAQRGVVKLFNAVRAAQVKAAEAERTAKKEGVLGIDKRDAKITEMSRKGFLDLIASGGGGLKKGGLEEA
;
A
#
# COMPACT_ATOMS: atom_id res chain seq x y z
N MET A 1 23.30 -16.77 -48.84
CA MET A 1 23.12 -16.13 -47.51
C MET A 1 21.63 -16.10 -47.26
N ALA A 2 21.18 -16.49 -46.06
CA ALA A 2 19.76 -16.41 -45.71
C ALA A 2 19.45 -15.03 -45.13
N ASP A 3 18.26 -14.49 -45.41
CA ASP A 3 17.81 -13.22 -44.82
C ASP A 3 17.60 -13.38 -43.32
N GLN A 4 18.56 -12.90 -42.53
CA GLN A 4 18.30 -12.53 -41.14
C GLN A 4 17.35 -11.32 -41.17
N LYS A 5 16.04 -11.59 -41.09
CA LYS A 5 15.07 -10.57 -40.68
C LYS A 5 15.56 -9.99 -39.36
N GLN A 6 15.99 -8.74 -39.36
CA GLN A 6 16.28 -8.04 -38.12
C GLN A 6 14.98 -7.94 -37.32
N GLU A 7 14.93 -8.63 -36.17
CA GLU A 7 13.79 -8.52 -35.27
C GLU A 7 13.67 -7.07 -34.80
N SER A 8 12.45 -6.54 -34.84
CA SER A 8 12.17 -5.19 -34.33
C SER A 8 12.49 -5.14 -32.83
N PRO A 9 13.27 -4.15 -32.36
CA PRO A 9 13.64 -4.08 -30.95
C PRO A 9 12.40 -3.98 -30.05
N VAL A 10 12.43 -4.71 -28.94
CA VAL A 10 11.39 -4.73 -27.91
C VAL A 10 11.18 -3.29 -27.41
N LYS A 11 9.90 -2.89 -27.34
CA LYS A 11 9.45 -1.59 -26.86
C LYS A 11 8.23 -1.78 -25.97
N LEU A 12 8.46 -1.84 -24.67
CA LEU A 12 7.48 -2.04 -23.60
C LEU A 12 7.52 -0.84 -22.64
N PRO A 13 6.52 -0.65 -21.76
CA PRO A 13 6.63 0.27 -20.62
C PRO A 13 7.95 0.06 -19.87
N SER A 14 8.62 1.16 -19.49
CA SER A 14 9.93 1.18 -18.82
C SER A 14 11.08 0.47 -19.57
N PHE A 15 10.87 0.07 -20.84
CA PHE A 15 11.92 -0.49 -21.69
C PHE A 15 11.70 -0.09 -23.16
N GLY A 16 12.09 1.14 -23.49
CA GLY A 16 11.93 1.73 -24.83
C GLY A 16 10.55 2.37 -25.08
N ARG A 17 9.74 2.55 -24.03
CA ARG A 17 8.57 3.45 -23.95
C ARG A 17 8.45 4.02 -22.52
N PRO A 18 7.80 5.18 -22.31
CA PRO A 18 7.47 5.68 -20.97
C PRO A 18 6.63 4.70 -20.15
N ARG A 19 6.75 4.73 -18.81
CA ARG A 19 6.02 3.86 -17.86
C ARG A 19 4.50 3.92 -18.09
N ARG A 20 3.97 5.13 -18.24
CA ARG A 20 2.53 5.41 -18.43
C ARG A 20 1.96 4.93 -19.78
N TYR A 21 2.77 4.36 -20.68
CA TYR A 21 2.31 3.91 -22.00
C TYR A 21 1.26 2.80 -21.93
N GLY A 22 0.09 3.05 -22.52
CA GLY A 22 -0.99 2.06 -22.70
C GLY A 22 -2.04 2.05 -21.59
N LEU A 23 -1.83 2.74 -20.47
CA LEU A 23 -2.78 2.75 -19.33
C LEU A 23 -4.18 3.20 -19.74
N ASN A 24 -4.30 4.18 -20.63
CA ASN A 24 -5.57 4.67 -21.16
C ASN A 24 -6.36 3.66 -22.06
N LYS A 25 -5.87 2.43 -22.22
CA LYS A 25 -6.54 1.34 -22.94
C LYS A 25 -6.90 0.15 -22.07
N CYS A 26 -6.47 0.15 -20.81
CA CYS A 26 -6.72 -0.94 -19.88
C CYS A 26 -8.18 -0.94 -19.42
N PHE A 27 -8.62 -2.07 -18.84
CA PHE A 27 -9.81 -2.14 -17.99
C PHE A 27 -9.66 -1.17 -16.79
N PRO A 28 -10.76 -0.77 -16.14
CA PRO A 28 -10.68 0.08 -14.97
C PRO A 28 -9.89 -0.56 -13.82
N GLN A 29 -9.13 0.25 -13.07
CA GLN A 29 -8.26 -0.12 -11.95
C GLN A 29 -8.18 1.07 -10.95
N VAL A 30 -8.04 0.79 -9.65
CA VAL A 30 -8.03 1.82 -8.59
C VAL A 30 -6.98 2.90 -8.84
N ASP A 31 -5.74 2.52 -9.11
CA ASP A 31 -4.62 3.44 -9.38
C ASP A 31 -4.81 4.37 -10.60
N LEU A 32 -5.82 4.12 -11.46
CA LEU A 32 -5.91 4.72 -12.79
C LEU A 32 -6.92 5.86 -12.94
N PHE A 33 -7.40 6.47 -11.85
CA PHE A 33 -8.23 7.69 -11.88
C PHE A 33 -7.66 8.80 -12.78
N GLU A 34 -6.36 9.11 -12.64
CA GLU A 34 -5.64 10.12 -13.45
C GLU A 34 -5.72 9.91 -14.97
N TYR A 35 -6.00 8.68 -15.41
CA TYR A 35 -6.02 8.29 -16.83
C TYR A 35 -7.45 8.13 -17.39
N GLY A 36 -8.48 8.49 -16.61
CA GLY A 36 -9.87 8.21 -16.94
C GLY A 36 -10.17 6.70 -16.94
N ARG A 37 -9.49 5.94 -16.08
CA ARG A 37 -9.63 4.48 -15.91
C ARG A 37 -9.76 4.05 -14.45
N GLY A 38 -10.07 4.96 -13.54
CA GLY A 38 -10.64 4.57 -12.25
C GLY A 38 -12.10 4.13 -12.43
N MET A 39 -12.64 3.42 -11.45
CA MET A 39 -14.06 3.14 -11.32
C MET A 39 -14.51 3.56 -9.93
N LEU A 40 -15.62 4.30 -9.88
CA LEU A 40 -16.39 4.56 -8.67
C LEU A 40 -17.73 3.84 -8.78
N SER A 41 -18.25 3.37 -7.65
CA SER A 41 -19.57 2.73 -7.54
C SER A 41 -20.69 3.77 -7.47
N LYS A 42 -21.85 3.51 -8.07
CA LYS A 42 -23.06 4.32 -7.86
C LYS A 42 -23.78 4.00 -6.54
N GLY A 43 -23.14 3.24 -5.64
CA GLY A 43 -23.70 2.70 -4.41
C GLY A 43 -24.56 1.45 -4.64
N VAL A 44 -24.46 0.50 -3.71
CA VAL A 44 -25.34 -0.68 -3.58
C VAL A 44 -26.18 -0.51 -2.30
N THR A 45 -27.50 -0.73 -2.37
CA THR A 45 -28.38 -0.46 -1.22
C THR A 45 -28.18 -1.46 -0.08
N LEU A 46 -28.54 -1.09 1.16
CA LEU A 46 -28.52 -2.01 2.30
C LEU A 46 -29.44 -3.22 2.10
N ARG A 47 -30.53 -3.08 1.34
CA ARG A 47 -31.41 -4.19 0.96
C ARG A 47 -30.77 -5.08 -0.10
N GLU A 48 -30.10 -4.51 -1.10
CA GLU A 48 -29.37 -5.29 -2.10
C GLU A 48 -28.19 -6.06 -1.50
N ARG A 49 -27.44 -5.48 -0.57
CA ARG A 49 -26.37 -6.19 0.15
C ARG A 49 -26.91 -7.42 0.91
N ARG A 50 -28.13 -7.35 1.47
CA ARG A 50 -28.84 -8.51 2.07
C ARG A 50 -29.34 -9.53 1.04
N MET A 51 -29.81 -9.08 -0.13
CA MET A 51 -30.15 -9.99 -1.24
C MET A 51 -28.92 -10.76 -1.72
N LEU A 52 -27.77 -10.08 -1.89
CA LEU A 52 -26.49 -10.68 -2.28
C LEU A 52 -25.97 -11.68 -1.23
N ASP A 53 -26.04 -11.34 0.06
CA ASP A 53 -25.71 -12.25 1.16
C ASP A 53 -26.58 -13.52 1.17
N PHE A 54 -27.90 -13.37 1.00
CA PHE A 54 -28.82 -14.50 0.88
C PHE A 54 -28.52 -15.36 -0.36
N ILE A 55 -28.34 -14.75 -1.54
CA ILE A 55 -27.98 -15.46 -2.78
C ILE A 55 -26.63 -16.19 -2.63
N GLY A 56 -25.64 -15.53 -2.02
CA GLY A 56 -24.34 -16.12 -1.71
C GLY A 56 -24.45 -17.31 -0.77
N THR A 57 -25.26 -17.21 0.28
CA THR A 57 -25.54 -18.28 1.25
C THR A 57 -26.29 -19.45 0.62
N ILE A 58 -27.31 -19.22 -0.23
CA ILE A 58 -28.02 -20.31 -0.93
C ILE A 58 -27.12 -21.00 -1.95
N THR A 59 -26.35 -20.25 -2.74
CA THR A 59 -25.41 -20.80 -3.73
C THR A 59 -24.19 -21.49 -3.11
N ASP A 60 -24.05 -21.44 -1.78
CA ASP A 60 -23.03 -22.16 -1.00
C ASP A 60 -23.55 -23.47 -0.36
N LYS A 61 -24.87 -23.72 -0.39
CA LYS A 61 -25.49 -25.00 0.01
C LYS A 61 -25.27 -26.05 -1.10
N PRO A 62 -24.95 -27.32 -0.79
CA PRO A 62 -24.76 -28.36 -1.82
C PRO A 62 -26.04 -28.58 -2.64
N ASP A 63 -25.91 -28.90 -3.93
CA ASP A 63 -26.99 -29.06 -4.92
C ASP A 63 -28.00 -27.91 -5.02
N TRP A 64 -27.63 -26.67 -4.63
CA TRP A 64 -28.53 -25.52 -4.64
C TRP A 64 -29.24 -25.33 -5.99
N HIS A 65 -28.54 -25.57 -7.09
CA HIS A 65 -29.03 -25.44 -8.46
C HIS A 65 -30.20 -26.38 -8.79
N ARG A 66 -30.31 -27.51 -8.08
CA ARG A 66 -31.48 -28.42 -8.16
C ARG A 66 -32.52 -28.06 -7.12
N LYS A 67 -32.07 -27.75 -5.90
CA LYS A 67 -32.93 -27.52 -4.72
C LYS A 67 -33.79 -26.25 -4.84
N VAL A 68 -33.36 -25.25 -5.62
CA VAL A 68 -34.16 -24.04 -5.91
C VAL A 68 -35.44 -24.32 -6.72
N PHE A 69 -35.56 -25.50 -7.35
CA PHE A 69 -36.78 -25.94 -8.07
C PHE A 69 -37.69 -26.85 -7.22
N ASP A 70 -37.31 -27.19 -5.99
CA ASP A 70 -38.17 -27.88 -5.03
C ASP A 70 -38.85 -26.83 -4.12
N GLU A 71 -40.13 -26.57 -4.37
CA GLU A 71 -40.89 -25.58 -3.61
C GLU A 71 -40.98 -25.92 -2.10
N ALA A 72 -40.84 -27.20 -1.71
CA ALA A 72 -40.80 -27.61 -0.30
C ALA A 72 -39.41 -27.40 0.37
N ILE A 73 -38.38 -27.03 -0.42
CA ILE A 73 -37.09 -26.53 0.06
C ILE A 73 -37.07 -24.99 0.00
N VAL A 74 -37.59 -24.39 -1.07
CA VAL A 74 -37.75 -22.93 -1.17
C VAL A 74 -38.60 -22.38 -0.02
N GLU A 75 -39.69 -23.04 0.34
CA GLU A 75 -40.51 -22.62 1.49
C GLU A 75 -39.76 -22.73 2.82
N LYS A 76 -38.84 -23.69 2.98
CA LYS A 76 -37.96 -23.73 4.17
C LYS A 76 -37.01 -22.54 4.17
N TRP A 77 -36.43 -22.18 3.03
CA TRP A 77 -35.59 -20.99 2.90
C TRP A 77 -36.39 -19.68 3.11
N ARG A 78 -37.68 -19.64 2.76
CA ARG A 78 -38.58 -18.50 3.08
C ARG A 78 -38.75 -18.35 4.59
N ASN A 79 -39.02 -19.45 5.30
CA ASN A 79 -39.14 -19.43 6.76
C ASN A 79 -37.78 -19.13 7.43
N GLU A 80 -36.67 -19.72 6.97
CA GLU A 80 -35.29 -19.37 7.41
C GLU A 80 -35.02 -17.86 7.27
N ALA A 81 -35.36 -17.24 6.12
CA ALA A 81 -35.14 -15.82 5.87
C ALA A 81 -36.11 -14.89 6.63
N ARG A 82 -37.29 -15.39 7.02
CA ARG A 82 -38.33 -14.66 7.75
C ARG A 82 -38.13 -14.69 9.26
N ASP A 83 -37.56 -15.76 9.80
CA ASP A 83 -37.21 -15.90 11.22
C ASP A 83 -35.93 -15.15 11.59
N MET A 84 -35.20 -14.61 10.61
CA MET A 84 -34.05 -13.72 10.83
C MET A 84 -34.47 -12.46 11.60
N PRO A 85 -33.63 -11.96 12.54
CA PRO A 85 -33.91 -10.73 13.28
C PRO A 85 -34.18 -9.52 12.37
N ARG A 86 -35.00 -8.59 12.86
CA ARG A 86 -35.10 -7.26 12.24
C ARG A 86 -33.76 -6.54 12.29
N VAL A 87 -33.52 -5.74 11.25
CA VAL A 87 -32.32 -4.93 11.06
C VAL A 87 -32.53 -3.57 11.75
N ALA A 88 -31.52 -2.69 11.70
CA ALA A 88 -31.64 -1.30 12.08
C ALA A 88 -32.86 -0.62 11.42
N ASP A 89 -33.37 0.45 12.07
CA ASP A 89 -34.53 1.23 11.61
C ASP A 89 -35.82 0.40 11.41
N ASN A 90 -35.91 -0.74 12.11
CA ASN A 90 -37.01 -1.71 12.08
C ASN A 90 -37.22 -2.44 10.73
N ASP A 91 -36.27 -2.41 9.80
CA ASP A 91 -36.38 -3.13 8.53
C ASP A 91 -36.37 -4.66 8.72
N VAL A 92 -36.88 -5.39 7.73
CA VAL A 92 -36.85 -6.86 7.65
C VAL A 92 -35.55 -7.32 6.99
N TYR A 93 -34.95 -8.45 7.41
CA TYR A 93 -33.77 -8.99 6.71
C TYR A 93 -34.06 -9.27 5.22
N MET A 94 -35.26 -9.81 4.94
CA MET A 94 -35.76 -10.07 3.59
C MET A 94 -37.25 -9.71 3.54
N SER A 95 -37.70 -8.94 2.54
CA SER A 95 -39.13 -8.78 2.23
C SER A 95 -39.61 -9.97 1.38
N GLU A 96 -40.92 -10.21 1.30
CA GLU A 96 -41.47 -11.24 0.39
C GLU A 96 -41.12 -10.94 -1.08
N ILE A 97 -41.06 -9.66 -1.47
CA ILE A 97 -40.71 -9.21 -2.82
C ILE A 97 -39.22 -9.41 -3.10
N MET A 98 -38.35 -9.07 -2.14
CA MET A 98 -36.92 -9.37 -2.21
C MET A 98 -36.68 -10.88 -2.31
N PHE A 99 -37.39 -11.69 -1.52
CA PHE A 99 -37.26 -13.15 -1.54
C PHE A 99 -37.68 -13.73 -2.90
N ASP A 100 -38.84 -13.36 -3.43
CA ASP A 100 -39.34 -13.86 -4.72
C ASP A 100 -38.45 -13.41 -5.90
N ASN A 101 -37.85 -12.22 -5.82
CA ASN A 101 -36.85 -11.73 -6.76
C ASN A 101 -35.55 -12.56 -6.66
N CYS A 102 -35.02 -12.76 -5.45
CA CYS A 102 -33.86 -13.63 -5.19
C CYS A 102 -34.06 -15.06 -5.69
N ILE A 103 -35.22 -15.69 -5.44
CA ILE A 103 -35.48 -17.06 -5.92
C ILE A 103 -35.58 -17.10 -7.45
N SER A 104 -36.18 -16.09 -8.08
CA SER A 104 -36.20 -15.97 -9.54
C SER A 104 -34.78 -15.86 -10.12
N GLU A 105 -33.91 -15.08 -9.48
CA GLU A 105 -32.51 -14.94 -9.87
C GLU A 105 -31.67 -16.21 -9.62
N ILE A 106 -31.88 -16.89 -8.50
CA ILE A 106 -31.17 -18.16 -8.20
C ILE A 106 -31.60 -19.26 -9.20
N ARG A 107 -32.86 -19.23 -9.70
CA ARG A 107 -33.32 -20.12 -10.78
C ARG A 107 -32.64 -19.82 -12.12
N ASP A 108 -32.39 -18.55 -12.46
CA ASP A 108 -31.61 -18.14 -13.65
C ASP A 108 -30.12 -18.49 -13.51
N LYS A 109 -29.54 -18.26 -12.33
CA LYS A 109 -28.17 -18.68 -11.99
C LYS A 109 -28.01 -20.20 -12.03
N ALA A 110 -29.04 -20.97 -11.66
CA ALA A 110 -29.00 -22.43 -11.71
C ALA A 110 -28.93 -22.98 -13.15
N THR A 111 -29.75 -22.45 -14.07
CA THR A 111 -29.70 -22.88 -15.49
C THR A 111 -28.40 -22.48 -16.16
N ARG A 112 -27.81 -21.33 -15.81
CA ARG A 112 -26.44 -20.96 -16.21
C ARG A 112 -25.42 -21.95 -15.65
N PHE A 113 -25.48 -22.25 -14.35
CA PHE A 113 -24.53 -23.11 -13.65
C PHE A 113 -24.51 -24.55 -14.21
N ASP A 114 -25.66 -25.10 -14.60
CA ASP A 114 -25.73 -26.42 -15.27
C ASP A 114 -25.02 -26.46 -16.64
N VAL A 115 -24.75 -25.29 -17.25
CA VAL A 115 -24.04 -25.17 -18.55
C VAL A 115 -22.57 -24.76 -18.38
N THR A 116 -22.27 -23.84 -17.45
CA THR A 116 -20.93 -23.23 -17.31
C THR A 116 -20.15 -23.68 -16.07
N GLY A 117 -20.84 -24.22 -15.05
CA GLY A 117 -20.26 -24.46 -13.72
C GLY A 117 -19.93 -23.19 -12.93
N LEU A 118 -20.33 -21.99 -13.38
CA LEU A 118 -19.98 -20.70 -12.78
C LEU A 118 -21.20 -20.03 -12.12
N VAL A 119 -21.00 -19.33 -11.01
CA VAL A 119 -22.04 -18.50 -10.39
C VAL A 119 -21.48 -17.18 -9.83
N GLY A 120 -22.14 -16.06 -10.17
CA GLY A 120 -21.87 -14.75 -9.57
C GLY A 120 -22.50 -14.64 -8.19
N THR A 121 -21.72 -14.18 -7.19
CA THR A 121 -22.11 -14.21 -5.77
C THR A 121 -22.15 -12.84 -5.09
N LEU A 122 -21.30 -11.89 -5.49
CA LEU A 122 -21.41 -10.46 -5.17
C LEU A 122 -21.41 -9.75 -6.52
N ASP A 123 -22.61 -9.43 -7.03
CA ASP A 123 -22.84 -9.41 -8.48
C ASP A 123 -23.83 -8.29 -8.90
N ALA A 124 -23.50 -7.05 -8.49
CA ALA A 124 -24.29 -5.83 -8.72
C ALA A 124 -23.71 -4.95 -9.85
N GLU A 125 -22.78 -4.04 -9.55
CA GLU A 125 -22.08 -3.25 -10.59
C GLU A 125 -20.82 -3.96 -11.14
N LEU A 126 -20.28 -4.88 -10.35
CA LEU A 126 -19.12 -5.73 -10.61
C LEU A 126 -19.48 -7.17 -10.18
N ALA A 127 -18.73 -8.17 -10.63
CA ALA A 127 -18.90 -9.56 -10.21
C ALA A 127 -17.68 -10.14 -9.50
N VAL A 128 -17.94 -10.70 -8.32
CA VAL A 128 -17.17 -11.83 -7.78
C VAL A 128 -17.84 -13.11 -8.26
N VAL A 129 -17.08 -13.95 -8.97
CA VAL A 129 -17.53 -15.21 -9.60
C VAL A 129 -16.87 -16.39 -8.91
N LYS A 130 -17.64 -17.41 -8.54
CA LYS A 130 -17.15 -18.66 -7.92
C LYS A 130 -17.53 -19.89 -8.75
N SER A 131 -16.70 -20.92 -8.68
CA SER A 131 -16.99 -22.26 -9.17
C SER A 131 -16.41 -23.32 -8.23
N ASP A 132 -17.24 -24.29 -7.86
CA ASP A 132 -16.83 -25.48 -7.09
C ASP A 132 -16.68 -26.72 -8.00
N VAL A 133 -16.65 -26.52 -9.33
CA VAL A 133 -16.61 -27.59 -10.35
C VAL A 133 -15.65 -27.34 -11.52
N ALA A 134 -15.12 -26.12 -11.69
CA ALA A 134 -14.19 -25.78 -12.77
C ALA A 134 -12.84 -26.52 -12.69
N VAL A 135 -12.47 -27.02 -11.50
CA VAL A 135 -11.26 -27.81 -11.25
C VAL A 135 -11.67 -29.23 -10.88
N SER A 136 -11.17 -30.23 -11.60
CA SER A 136 -11.44 -31.63 -11.26
C SER A 136 -10.58 -32.10 -10.08
N GLU A 137 -11.10 -33.05 -9.30
CA GLU A 137 -10.36 -33.67 -8.17
C GLU A 137 -9.00 -34.24 -8.59
N HIS A 138 -8.88 -34.76 -9.82
CA HIS A 138 -7.60 -35.23 -10.35
C HIS A 138 -6.57 -34.09 -10.49
N LEU A 139 -7.00 -32.94 -11.01
CA LEU A 139 -6.16 -31.76 -11.18
C LEU A 139 -5.81 -31.12 -9.82
N ALA A 140 -6.75 -31.13 -8.87
CA ALA A 140 -6.52 -30.70 -7.49
C ALA A 140 -5.48 -31.60 -6.78
N ALA A 141 -5.60 -32.92 -6.90
CA ALA A 141 -4.63 -33.88 -6.37
C ALA A 141 -3.24 -33.74 -7.02
N GLN A 142 -3.17 -33.47 -8.34
CA GLN A 142 -1.91 -33.17 -9.03
C GLN A 142 -1.26 -31.88 -8.52
N LEU A 143 -2.03 -30.83 -8.25
CA LEU A 143 -1.49 -29.59 -7.65
C LEU A 143 -0.95 -29.86 -6.25
N ARG A 144 -1.72 -30.53 -5.38
CA ARG A 144 -1.29 -30.93 -4.02
C ARG A 144 0.06 -31.67 -4.07
N GLN A 145 0.15 -32.73 -4.87
CA GLN A 145 1.36 -33.56 -4.97
C GLN A 145 2.59 -32.79 -5.47
N LEU A 146 2.41 -31.80 -6.35
CA LEU A 146 3.53 -31.03 -6.93
C LEU A 146 3.89 -29.80 -6.09
N ALA A 147 2.94 -29.22 -5.37
CA ALA A 147 3.19 -28.17 -4.37
C ALA A 147 3.89 -28.74 -3.12
N GLU A 148 3.58 -29.97 -2.71
CA GLU A 148 4.24 -30.68 -1.62
C GLU A 148 5.77 -30.78 -1.82
N VAL A 149 6.24 -30.87 -3.07
CA VAL A 149 7.68 -30.89 -3.41
C VAL A 149 8.37 -29.56 -3.12
N LEU A 150 7.64 -28.44 -3.17
CA LEU A 150 8.13 -27.11 -2.77
C LEU A 150 7.99 -26.89 -1.25
N GLU A 151 6.90 -27.39 -0.67
CA GLU A 151 6.57 -27.28 0.77
C GLU A 151 7.54 -28.06 1.66
N ASN A 152 7.95 -29.26 1.22
CA ASN A 152 8.93 -30.13 1.89
C ASN A 152 10.40 -29.76 1.61
N ALA A 153 10.69 -28.51 1.22
CA ALA A 153 12.06 -28.00 1.20
C ALA A 153 12.71 -28.04 2.60
N PRO A 154 14.05 -28.15 2.71
CA PRO A 154 14.76 -28.01 3.98
C PRO A 154 14.40 -26.69 4.68
N ASP A 155 14.34 -26.67 6.02
CA ASP A 155 13.89 -25.47 6.76
C ASP A 155 14.78 -24.24 6.56
N THR A 156 16.04 -24.41 6.16
CA THR A 156 16.97 -23.33 5.75
C THR A 156 16.69 -22.76 4.36
N GLN A 157 15.84 -23.42 3.56
CA GLN A 157 15.43 -23.02 2.21
C GLN A 157 13.97 -22.58 2.16
N LYS A 158 13.14 -22.95 3.15
CA LYS A 158 11.76 -22.44 3.30
C LYS A 158 11.74 -20.92 3.35
N ASP A 159 10.88 -20.32 2.55
CA ASP A 159 10.72 -18.88 2.50
C ASP A 159 9.48 -18.46 3.30
N TRP A 160 9.65 -18.34 4.62
CA TRP A 160 8.64 -17.75 5.47
C TRP A 160 8.46 -16.27 5.12
N HIS A 161 7.21 -15.84 4.96
CA HIS A 161 6.88 -14.46 4.60
C HIS A 161 7.37 -13.51 5.70
N PRO A 162 7.97 -12.34 5.38
CA PRO A 162 8.34 -11.35 6.39
C PRO A 162 7.14 -10.93 7.26
N GLY A 163 7.42 -10.48 8.48
CA GLY A 163 6.40 -10.26 9.53
C GLY A 163 5.77 -11.55 10.10
N SER A 164 5.61 -12.61 9.30
CA SER A 164 4.56 -13.62 9.48
C SER A 164 4.61 -14.55 10.70
N ASP A 165 5.58 -14.36 11.60
CA ASP A 165 5.84 -15.22 12.77
C ASP A 165 5.90 -16.73 12.41
N ASN A 166 6.38 -17.02 11.19
CA ASN A 166 6.40 -18.35 10.56
C ASN A 166 5.02 -19.04 10.48
N GLN A 167 3.93 -18.27 10.34
CA GLN A 167 2.62 -18.80 9.97
C GLN A 167 2.43 -18.91 8.45
N VAL A 168 3.21 -18.18 7.64
CA VAL A 168 2.97 -18.04 6.20
C VAL A 168 4.20 -18.46 5.40
N LEU A 169 4.05 -19.50 4.60
CA LEU A 169 5.10 -20.06 3.75
C LEU A 169 4.86 -19.69 2.28
N ASP A 170 5.78 -18.90 1.72
CA ASP A 170 5.81 -18.56 0.30
C ASP A 170 6.45 -19.70 -0.50
N LEU A 171 5.63 -20.53 -1.18
CA LEU A 171 6.13 -21.53 -2.13
C LEU A 171 6.51 -20.88 -3.48
N LEU A 172 5.82 -19.80 -3.83
CA LEU A 172 6.03 -19.01 -5.03
C LEU A 172 5.52 -17.59 -4.77
N HIS A 173 6.39 -16.62 -4.49
CA HIS A 173 5.99 -15.22 -4.29
C HIS A 173 6.54 -14.29 -5.37
N PRO A 174 5.71 -13.41 -5.96
CA PRO A 174 6.14 -12.53 -7.05
C PRO A 174 7.00 -11.34 -6.59
N SER A 175 7.00 -10.97 -5.31
CA SER A 175 7.88 -9.92 -4.75
C SER A 175 9.34 -10.38 -4.58
N LEU A 176 9.64 -11.66 -4.80
CA LEU A 176 11.01 -12.20 -4.80
C LEU A 176 11.58 -12.21 -6.23
N PHE A 177 12.81 -11.74 -6.42
CA PHE A 177 13.44 -11.49 -7.74
C PHE A 177 12.57 -10.66 -8.73
N PRO A 178 11.99 -9.50 -8.33
CA PRO A 178 11.21 -8.63 -9.20
C PRO A 178 12.09 -7.90 -10.24
N VAL A 179 11.49 -7.20 -11.20
CA VAL A 179 12.21 -6.13 -11.91
C VAL A 179 12.51 -5.02 -10.92
N VAL A 180 13.79 -4.64 -10.82
CA VAL A 180 14.25 -3.42 -10.16
C VAL A 180 14.70 -2.48 -11.27
N PHE A 181 14.03 -1.33 -11.43
CA PHE A 181 14.39 -0.39 -12.49
C PHE A 181 15.81 0.18 -12.29
N GLY A 182 16.46 0.56 -13.38
CA GLY A 182 17.91 0.88 -13.42
C GLY A 182 18.86 -0.31 -13.26
N ARG A 183 18.44 -1.39 -12.57
CA ARG A 183 19.29 -2.52 -12.16
C ARG A 183 19.05 -3.82 -12.93
N THR A 184 17.81 -4.22 -13.15
CA THR A 184 17.46 -5.47 -13.85
C THR A 184 17.85 -5.41 -15.33
N ARG A 185 18.17 -6.55 -15.93
CA ARG A 185 18.49 -6.66 -17.36
C ARG A 185 17.34 -7.24 -18.18
N ALA A 186 17.13 -6.68 -19.36
CA ALA A 186 16.12 -7.13 -20.32
C ALA A 186 16.70 -7.31 -21.74
N LEU A 187 16.20 -8.30 -22.47
CA LEU A 187 16.59 -8.60 -23.84
C LEU A 187 15.93 -7.60 -24.81
N ARG A 188 16.76 -6.90 -25.60
CA ARG A 188 16.29 -5.93 -26.61
C ARG A 188 15.74 -6.58 -27.87
N THR A 189 16.16 -7.80 -28.18
CA THR A 189 15.71 -8.64 -29.31
C THR A 189 15.72 -10.10 -28.88
N GLY A 190 14.94 -10.95 -29.55
CA GLY A 190 14.68 -12.33 -29.12
C GLY A 190 13.78 -12.43 -27.89
N LYS A 191 13.68 -13.66 -27.38
CA LYS A 191 13.06 -14.03 -26.10
C LYS A 191 14.01 -14.94 -25.31
N VAL A 192 13.82 -15.02 -24.00
CA VAL A 192 14.39 -16.08 -23.16
C VAL A 192 13.76 -17.41 -23.57
N GLY A 193 14.57 -18.44 -23.83
CA GLY A 193 14.09 -19.80 -24.10
C GLY A 193 13.67 -20.52 -22.82
N LEU A 194 12.65 -21.38 -22.90
CA LEU A 194 12.06 -22.03 -21.72
C LEU A 194 12.94 -23.18 -21.19
N ASP A 195 13.47 -24.03 -22.08
CA ASP A 195 14.36 -25.16 -21.74
C ASP A 195 15.79 -24.74 -21.37
N ASP A 196 16.23 -23.54 -21.74
CA ASP A 196 17.60 -23.05 -21.56
C ASP A 196 17.68 -21.68 -20.88
N ALA A 197 16.66 -21.29 -20.11
CA ALA A 197 16.50 -19.96 -19.51
C ALA A 197 17.74 -19.50 -18.72
N ALA A 198 18.35 -20.39 -17.91
CA ALA A 198 19.57 -20.10 -17.15
C ALA A 198 20.79 -19.74 -18.02
N SER A 199 20.80 -20.12 -19.31
CA SER A 199 21.82 -19.69 -20.27
C SER A 199 21.76 -18.19 -20.56
N PHE A 200 20.61 -17.54 -20.30
CA PHE A 200 20.39 -16.10 -20.54
C PHE A 200 20.70 -15.20 -19.34
N SER A 201 20.91 -15.74 -18.14
CA SER A 201 21.23 -14.95 -16.95
C SER A 201 22.40 -13.99 -17.18
N GLY A 202 22.20 -12.71 -16.81
CA GLY A 202 23.17 -11.63 -17.05
C GLY A 202 23.21 -11.05 -18.47
N LYS A 203 22.54 -11.64 -19.47
CA LYS A 203 22.39 -11.04 -20.80
C LYS A 203 21.40 -9.86 -20.77
N GLY A 204 21.48 -8.97 -21.76
CA GLY A 204 20.53 -7.87 -21.97
C GLY A 204 21.04 -6.49 -21.54
N GLU A 205 20.27 -5.48 -21.92
CA GLU A 205 20.45 -4.07 -21.55
C GLU A 205 19.86 -3.83 -20.15
N LEU A 206 20.34 -2.83 -19.41
CA LEU A 206 19.66 -2.42 -18.17
C LEU A 206 18.27 -1.85 -18.51
N THR A 207 17.27 -2.16 -17.70
CA THR A 207 15.97 -1.47 -17.73
C THR A 207 16.16 0.01 -17.41
N SER A 208 15.59 0.91 -18.20
CA SER A 208 15.78 2.35 -18.02
C SER A 208 15.08 2.85 -16.76
N ASP A 209 15.82 3.61 -15.94
CA ASP A 209 15.22 4.55 -14.99
C ASP A 209 14.38 5.62 -15.71
N VAL A 210 13.52 6.29 -14.95
CA VAL A 210 12.53 7.28 -15.38
C VAL A 210 13.11 8.34 -16.34
N GLU A 211 12.42 8.63 -17.46
CA GLU A 211 12.81 9.72 -18.37
C GLU A 211 12.69 11.09 -17.65
N GLU A 212 13.68 11.97 -17.83
CA GLU A 212 13.75 13.26 -17.13
C GLU A 212 12.51 14.16 -17.38
N GLY A 213 11.57 14.20 -16.43
CA GLY A 213 10.48 15.18 -16.43
C GLY A 213 9.24 14.82 -15.63
N GLU A 214 8.95 13.53 -15.43
CA GLU A 214 7.74 13.11 -14.70
C GLU A 214 7.96 13.17 -13.17
N ARG A 215 7.02 13.78 -12.45
CA ARG A 215 6.81 13.53 -11.01
C ARG A 215 5.75 12.43 -10.89
N LEU A 216 6.15 11.28 -10.37
CA LEU A 216 5.25 10.18 -9.99
C LEU A 216 5.04 10.20 -8.46
N ARG A 217 4.11 9.38 -7.94
CA ARG A 217 3.90 9.25 -6.48
C ARG A 217 5.08 8.55 -5.81
N CYS A 218 5.17 8.66 -4.49
CA CYS A 218 6.13 7.89 -3.72
C CYS A 218 5.87 6.40 -3.91
N GLY A 219 6.90 5.56 -3.92
CA GLY A 219 6.75 4.09 -3.95
C GLY A 219 6.25 3.43 -5.25
N GLU A 220 5.51 4.11 -6.13
CA GLU A 220 4.97 3.52 -7.40
C GLU A 220 6.09 2.99 -8.34
N ASP A 221 7.33 3.44 -8.14
CA ASP A 221 8.25 3.67 -9.25
C ASP A 221 9.44 2.70 -9.35
N SER A 222 9.94 2.12 -8.25
CA SER A 222 11.20 1.35 -8.26
C SER A 222 11.09 -0.08 -8.78
N TYR A 223 9.90 -0.69 -8.74
CA TYR A 223 9.72 -2.14 -8.93
C TYR A 223 8.61 -2.51 -9.92
N GLN A 224 8.67 -3.72 -10.48
CA GLN A 224 7.58 -4.38 -11.21
C GLN A 224 7.68 -5.92 -11.05
N TRP A 225 6.61 -6.59 -10.66
CA TRP A 225 6.53 -8.05 -10.65
C TRP A 225 6.68 -8.64 -12.08
N LEU A 226 7.18 -9.88 -12.18
CA LEU A 226 7.44 -10.57 -13.45
C LEU A 226 6.35 -11.58 -13.84
N PRO A 227 5.43 -11.26 -14.79
CA PRO A 227 4.52 -12.23 -15.36
C PRO A 227 5.22 -13.21 -16.32
N SER A 228 4.53 -14.32 -16.61
CA SER A 228 4.85 -15.25 -17.70
C SER A 228 3.98 -14.95 -18.93
N ASP A 229 4.52 -15.10 -20.15
CA ASP A 229 3.76 -15.00 -21.40
C ASP A 229 2.98 -16.31 -21.64
N VAL A 230 1.64 -16.26 -21.70
CA VAL A 230 0.77 -17.45 -21.85
C VAL A 230 -0.07 -17.36 -23.12
N VAL A 231 -0.09 -18.40 -23.95
CA VAL A 231 -0.86 -18.44 -25.20
C VAL A 231 -2.10 -19.31 -25.02
N LEU A 232 -3.26 -18.83 -25.49
CA LEU A 232 -4.51 -19.59 -25.53
C LEU A 232 -4.70 -20.21 -26.92
N SER A 233 -5.22 -21.44 -26.97
CA SER A 233 -5.40 -22.26 -28.18
C SER A 233 -6.74 -22.99 -28.17
N ASP A 234 -7.02 -23.81 -29.20
CA ASP A 234 -8.16 -24.75 -29.18
C ASP A 234 -7.92 -25.96 -28.26
N SER A 235 -6.65 -26.25 -27.97
CA SER A 235 -6.20 -27.34 -27.09
C SER A 235 -6.01 -26.93 -25.61
N GLY A 236 -6.32 -25.69 -25.24
CA GLY A 236 -6.08 -25.12 -23.90
C GLY A 236 -5.05 -24.00 -23.88
N ALA A 237 -4.44 -23.76 -22.72
CA ALA A 237 -3.39 -22.75 -22.53
C ALA A 237 -1.98 -23.37 -22.64
N SER A 238 -0.97 -22.55 -22.93
CA SER A 238 0.44 -22.96 -22.89
C SER A 238 1.33 -21.83 -22.39
N ILE A 239 2.20 -22.13 -21.41
CA ILE A 239 3.12 -21.18 -20.77
C ILE A 239 4.41 -21.12 -21.59
N THR A 240 4.71 -19.95 -22.18
CA THR A 240 5.75 -19.79 -23.21
C THR A 240 7.04 -19.11 -22.74
N SER A 241 7.09 -18.71 -21.47
CA SER A 241 8.29 -18.23 -20.78
C SER A 241 8.30 -18.73 -19.34
N TYR A 242 9.47 -18.74 -18.69
CA TYR A 242 9.61 -19.34 -17.35
C TYR A 242 8.74 -18.60 -16.33
N ILE A 243 8.22 -19.30 -15.33
CA ILE A 243 7.55 -18.69 -14.17
C ILE A 243 8.64 -18.19 -13.22
N ASN A 244 8.57 -16.92 -12.81
CA ASN A 244 9.57 -16.35 -11.90
C ASN A 244 9.66 -17.20 -10.62
N ASN A 245 10.87 -17.50 -10.16
CA ASN A 245 11.17 -18.37 -9.02
C ASN A 245 10.81 -19.86 -9.17
N LEU A 246 10.16 -20.31 -10.25
CA LEU A 246 9.88 -21.74 -10.50
C LEU A 246 10.64 -22.27 -11.72
N ARG A 247 11.73 -23.01 -11.47
CA ARG A 247 12.65 -23.48 -12.51
C ARG A 247 12.04 -24.54 -13.44
N TYR A 248 11.92 -24.24 -14.73
CA TYR A 248 11.25 -25.12 -15.68
C TYR A 248 11.90 -26.51 -15.81
N GLU A 249 13.24 -26.60 -15.84
CA GLU A 249 13.91 -27.89 -16.05
C GLU A 249 13.57 -28.93 -14.98
N HIS A 250 13.29 -28.48 -13.75
CA HIS A 250 12.96 -29.32 -12.59
C HIS A 250 11.44 -29.51 -12.41
N HIS A 251 10.62 -28.51 -12.77
CA HIS A 251 9.19 -28.46 -12.44
C HIS A 251 8.25 -28.56 -13.66
N ARG A 252 8.70 -29.19 -14.76
CA ARG A 252 7.95 -29.33 -16.04
C ARG A 252 6.50 -29.78 -15.88
N GLU A 253 6.21 -30.73 -14.98
CA GLU A 253 4.84 -31.22 -14.77
C GLU A 253 3.96 -30.21 -14.03
N LEU A 254 4.53 -29.38 -13.14
CA LEU A 254 3.79 -28.31 -12.46
C LEU A 254 3.41 -27.20 -13.44
N TYR A 255 4.25 -26.91 -14.45
CA TYR A 255 3.86 -25.99 -15.54
C TYR A 255 2.60 -26.51 -16.28
N LYS A 256 2.53 -27.81 -16.62
CA LYS A 256 1.34 -28.40 -17.28
C LYS A 256 0.10 -28.41 -16.39
N VAL A 257 0.27 -28.49 -15.07
CA VAL A 257 -0.82 -28.36 -14.12
C VAL A 257 -1.30 -26.90 -14.08
N LEU A 258 -0.38 -25.93 -13.96
CA LEU A 258 -0.71 -24.51 -13.99
C LEU A 258 -1.35 -24.06 -15.33
N GLU A 259 -0.95 -24.65 -16.46
CA GLU A 259 -1.63 -24.47 -17.76
C GLU A 259 -3.12 -24.85 -17.69
N GLN A 260 -3.45 -25.97 -17.04
CA GLN A 260 -4.84 -26.40 -16.85
C GLN A 260 -5.60 -25.50 -15.85
N PHE A 261 -4.93 -24.97 -14.82
CA PHE A 261 -5.51 -23.95 -13.94
C PHE A 261 -5.80 -22.63 -14.67
N VAL A 262 -4.96 -22.21 -15.62
CA VAL A 262 -5.27 -21.07 -16.50
C VAL A 262 -6.49 -21.37 -17.38
N VAL A 263 -6.63 -22.58 -17.93
CA VAL A 263 -7.84 -22.98 -18.68
C VAL A 263 -9.09 -22.94 -17.80
N ALA A 264 -9.00 -23.38 -16.54
CA ALA A 264 -10.11 -23.30 -15.60
C ALA A 264 -10.45 -21.85 -15.18
N ALA A 265 -9.46 -20.96 -15.08
CA ALA A 265 -9.63 -19.56 -14.67
C ALA A 265 -10.14 -18.64 -15.79
N VAL A 266 -9.79 -18.89 -17.06
CA VAL A 266 -10.19 -18.05 -18.21
C VAL A 266 -11.70 -17.78 -18.25
N PRO A 267 -12.61 -18.77 -18.13
CA PRO A 267 -14.05 -18.51 -18.10
C PRO A 267 -14.51 -17.63 -16.93
N LEU A 268 -13.85 -17.69 -15.76
CA LEU A 268 -14.19 -16.85 -14.62
C LEU A 268 -13.67 -15.41 -14.79
N TRP A 269 -12.49 -15.23 -15.41
CA TRP A 269 -12.00 -13.90 -15.81
C TRP A 269 -12.84 -13.29 -16.93
N GLU A 270 -13.24 -14.07 -17.92
CA GLU A 270 -14.14 -13.65 -19.01
C GLU A 270 -15.51 -13.24 -18.46
N GLU A 271 -16.06 -14.00 -17.51
CA GLU A 271 -17.25 -13.61 -16.76
C GLU A 271 -16.99 -12.32 -15.99
N CYS A 272 -16.06 -12.25 -15.02
CA CYS A 272 -15.93 -11.08 -14.16
C CYS A 272 -15.51 -9.78 -14.90
N LEU A 273 -14.72 -9.87 -15.98
CA LEU A 273 -14.35 -8.73 -16.83
C LEU A 273 -15.42 -8.34 -17.86
N SER A 274 -16.53 -9.08 -17.97
CA SER A 274 -17.71 -8.67 -18.75
C SER A 274 -18.68 -7.78 -17.95
N TRP A 275 -18.48 -7.66 -16.64
CA TRP A 275 -19.44 -7.03 -15.72
C TRP A 275 -18.98 -5.62 -15.36
N TRP A 276 -19.02 -4.73 -16.36
CA TRP A 276 -18.97 -3.27 -16.20
C TRP A 276 -20.32 -2.64 -16.56
N ASN A 277 -21.40 -3.40 -16.36
CA ASN A 277 -22.78 -3.07 -16.70
C ASN A 277 -23.63 -3.11 -15.42
N ASP A 278 -24.50 -2.11 -15.25
CA ASP A 278 -25.29 -1.93 -14.03
C ASP A 278 -26.34 -3.05 -13.88
N ARG A 279 -26.18 -3.94 -12.89
CA ARG A 279 -27.17 -4.97 -12.52
C ARG A 279 -27.82 -4.73 -11.16
N ARG A 280 -27.70 -3.53 -10.60
CA ARG A 280 -28.31 -3.22 -9.30
C ARG A 280 -29.80 -3.52 -9.36
N ARG A 281 -30.31 -4.14 -8.30
CA ARG A 281 -31.70 -4.60 -8.15
C ARG A 281 -32.64 -3.47 -7.76
N PHE A 282 -32.07 -2.31 -7.42
CA PHE A 282 -32.76 -1.09 -7.03
C PHE A 282 -32.22 0.08 -7.85
N THR A 283 -33.07 0.70 -8.67
CA THR A 283 -32.74 1.90 -9.41
C THR A 283 -33.16 3.15 -8.63
N ILE A 284 -32.37 3.56 -7.63
CA ILE A 284 -32.60 4.83 -6.90
C ILE A 284 -32.05 5.99 -7.74
N THR A 285 -32.94 6.74 -8.38
CA THR A 285 -32.63 7.96 -9.15
C THR A 285 -32.73 9.25 -8.36
N ASP A 286 -33.49 9.22 -7.27
CA ASP A 286 -34.00 10.37 -6.53
C ASP A 286 -34.35 9.94 -5.10
N THR A 287 -33.98 10.76 -4.11
CA THR A 287 -34.45 10.63 -2.73
C THR A 287 -34.92 11.98 -2.18
N SER A 288 -35.95 11.93 -1.34
CA SER A 288 -36.64 13.12 -0.81
C SER A 288 -37.16 12.76 0.57
N ASP A 289 -36.71 13.45 1.62
CA ASP A 289 -37.09 13.10 2.99
C ASP A 289 -38.61 13.31 3.23
N GLU A 290 -39.28 14.17 2.45
CA GLU A 290 -40.75 14.30 2.46
C GLU A 290 -41.47 13.10 1.81
N ASP A 291 -40.91 12.54 0.72
CA ASP A 291 -41.52 11.45 -0.05
C ASP A 291 -41.10 10.06 0.43
N ASP A 292 -39.93 9.93 1.05
CA ASP A 292 -39.36 8.65 1.51
C ASP A 292 -39.72 8.32 2.96
N PHE A 293 -40.08 9.29 3.81
CA PHE A 293 -40.58 9.04 5.16
C PHE A 293 -42.12 9.16 5.25
N PHE A 294 -42.72 8.58 6.29
CA PHE A 294 -44.12 8.84 6.68
C PHE A 294 -44.31 8.74 8.18
N ILE A 295 -45.28 9.49 8.69
CA ILE A 295 -45.77 9.35 10.06
C ILE A 295 -46.82 8.22 10.11
N PRO A 296 -46.70 7.23 11.01
CA PRO A 296 -47.71 6.19 11.19
C PRO A 296 -49.08 6.73 11.64
N GLU A 297 -50.17 6.07 11.21
CA GLU A 297 -51.54 6.45 11.59
C GLU A 297 -51.73 6.51 13.11
N GLY A 298 -52.37 7.59 13.59
CA GLY A 298 -52.63 7.83 15.01
C GLY A 298 -51.54 8.62 15.75
N ILE A 299 -50.48 9.05 15.06
CA ILE A 299 -49.46 9.98 15.58
C ILE A 299 -49.67 11.35 14.92
N GLU A 300 -50.10 12.35 15.68
CA GLU A 300 -50.43 13.70 15.19
C GLU A 300 -49.59 14.78 15.89
N TYR A 301 -49.14 15.79 15.14
CA TYR A 301 -48.50 16.98 15.71
C TYR A 301 -49.54 18.02 16.13
N THR A 302 -49.42 18.58 17.34
CA THR A 302 -50.29 19.67 17.80
C THR A 302 -49.78 21.01 17.28
N ILE A 303 -50.12 21.34 16.02
CA ILE A 303 -49.75 22.62 15.38
C ILE A 303 -50.29 23.79 16.25
N PRO A 304 -49.46 24.79 16.63
CA PRO A 304 -49.95 25.99 17.32
C PRO A 304 -50.90 26.81 16.44
N ASP A 305 -51.97 27.38 17.01
CA ASP A 305 -53.04 28.03 16.23
C ASP A 305 -52.57 29.22 15.37
N GLN A 306 -51.48 29.89 15.77
CA GLN A 306 -50.87 31.00 15.01
C GLN A 306 -50.15 30.55 13.73
N PHE A 307 -49.91 29.25 13.54
CA PHE A 307 -49.24 28.64 12.40
C PHE A 307 -50.16 27.72 11.58
N LYS A 308 -51.47 27.79 11.81
CA LYS A 308 -52.47 27.09 11.00
C LYS A 308 -52.93 27.95 9.84
N ASN A 309 -52.90 27.37 8.64
CA ASN A 309 -53.58 27.91 7.47
C ASN A 309 -55.10 27.92 7.67
N SER A 310 -55.81 28.66 6.82
CA SER A 310 -57.28 28.79 6.89
C SER A 310 -58.08 27.51 6.65
N ASP A 311 -57.43 26.44 6.18
CA ASP A 311 -57.97 25.08 6.02
C ASP A 311 -57.57 24.13 7.16
N GLY A 312 -56.75 24.57 8.11
CA GLY A 312 -56.24 23.79 9.23
C GLY A 312 -54.88 23.10 8.98
N THR A 313 -54.29 23.23 7.79
CA THR A 313 -52.94 22.72 7.50
C THR A 313 -51.84 23.55 8.19
N ILE A 314 -50.62 23.01 8.26
CA ILE A 314 -49.43 23.73 8.69
C ILE A 314 -49.08 24.84 7.66
N ASN A 315 -48.76 26.05 8.13
CA ASN A 315 -48.13 27.08 7.27
C ASN A 315 -46.75 26.55 6.83
N ASP A 316 -46.41 26.69 5.55
CA ASP A 316 -45.11 26.26 5.00
C ASP A 316 -43.92 26.88 5.76
N GLU A 317 -44.07 28.08 6.34
CA GLU A 317 -43.05 28.70 7.19
C GLU A 317 -42.77 27.91 8.49
N TYR A 318 -43.77 27.23 9.07
CA TYR A 318 -43.63 26.46 10.32
C TYR A 318 -43.12 25.04 10.10
N ARG A 319 -43.05 24.54 8.85
CA ARG A 319 -42.39 23.25 8.53
C ARG A 319 -40.89 23.28 8.87
N PHE A 320 -40.28 24.46 8.85
CA PHE A 320 -38.86 24.68 9.13
C PHE A 320 -38.56 25.07 10.58
N GLU A 321 -39.54 25.03 11.48
CA GLU A 321 -39.30 25.27 12.91
C GLU A 321 -38.75 23.99 13.58
N PRO A 322 -37.66 24.05 14.37
CA PRO A 322 -37.01 22.86 14.93
C PRO A 322 -37.93 21.97 15.77
N GLU A 323 -38.97 22.54 16.39
CA GLU A 323 -39.97 21.80 17.17
C GLU A 323 -40.77 20.80 16.34
N TYR A 324 -41.06 21.16 15.08
CA TYR A 324 -41.76 20.31 14.12
C TYR A 324 -40.76 19.35 13.46
N GLU A 325 -39.59 19.84 13.05
CA GLU A 325 -38.56 19.01 12.42
C GLU A 325 -38.09 17.87 13.36
N ASP A 326 -37.77 18.18 14.62
CA ASP A 326 -37.44 17.16 15.63
C ASP A 326 -38.56 16.13 15.79
N TRP A 327 -39.83 16.54 15.68
CA TRP A 327 -40.97 15.62 15.79
C TRP A 327 -41.07 14.73 14.55
N GLU A 328 -40.89 15.28 13.36
CA GLU A 328 -40.92 14.54 12.10
C GLU A 328 -39.78 13.51 12.04
N ILE A 329 -38.56 13.89 12.47
CA ILE A 329 -37.42 12.96 12.64
C ILE A 329 -37.74 11.83 13.63
N ARG A 330 -38.40 12.14 14.76
CA ARG A 330 -38.68 11.14 15.82
C ARG A 330 -39.81 10.16 15.51
N HIS A 331 -40.72 10.50 14.60
CA HIS A 331 -41.89 9.67 14.27
C HIS A 331 -41.93 9.22 12.81
N GLY A 332 -41.06 9.75 11.95
CA GLY A 332 -40.90 9.35 10.56
C GLY A 332 -40.34 7.95 10.42
N VAL A 333 -41.09 7.07 9.76
CA VAL A 333 -40.67 5.74 9.35
C VAL A 333 -40.31 5.75 7.88
N LEU A 334 -39.18 5.16 7.51
CA LEU A 334 -38.73 5.10 6.12
C LEU A 334 -39.58 4.11 5.30
N LYS A 335 -40.02 4.54 4.11
CA LYS A 335 -40.60 3.71 3.06
C LYS A 335 -39.46 2.96 2.38
N PHE A 336 -39.06 1.83 2.94
CA PHE A 336 -38.02 1.00 2.35
C PHE A 336 -38.40 0.61 0.91
N ARG A 337 -37.60 1.01 -0.08
CA ARG A 337 -37.81 0.65 -1.49
C ARG A 337 -37.73 -0.88 -1.65
N GLU A 338 -38.47 -1.42 -2.61
CA GLU A 338 -38.46 -2.83 -3.01
C GLU A 338 -37.75 -2.97 -4.38
N PRO A 339 -37.17 -4.14 -4.72
CA PRO A 339 -36.44 -4.31 -5.98
C PRO A 339 -37.37 -4.28 -7.20
N ASP A 340 -36.82 -3.85 -8.34
CA ASP A 340 -37.56 -3.68 -9.59
C ASP A 340 -38.23 -5.01 -10.04
N LEU A 341 -39.54 -4.96 -10.33
CA LEU A 341 -40.36 -6.11 -10.76
C LEU A 341 -40.99 -5.88 -12.15
N PRO A 342 -41.15 -6.93 -12.98
CA PRO A 342 -40.77 -8.33 -12.73
C PRO A 342 -39.25 -8.54 -12.79
N TYR A 343 -38.76 -9.64 -12.20
CA TYR A 343 -37.37 -10.04 -12.35
C TYR A 343 -37.01 -10.24 -13.84
N GLU A 344 -35.94 -9.59 -14.28
CA GLU A 344 -35.42 -9.67 -15.64
C GLU A 344 -34.00 -10.31 -15.65
N PRO A 345 -33.84 -11.50 -16.26
CA PRO A 345 -32.53 -12.10 -16.49
C PRO A 345 -31.53 -11.15 -17.15
N PHE A 346 -30.31 -11.12 -16.63
CA PHE A 346 -29.24 -10.24 -17.12
C PHE A 346 -28.93 -10.39 -18.61
N GLU A 347 -29.11 -11.60 -19.16
CA GLU A 347 -28.90 -11.88 -20.58
C GLU A 347 -29.92 -11.20 -21.51
N LYS A 348 -30.95 -10.55 -20.94
CA LYS A 348 -31.86 -9.62 -21.65
C LYS A 348 -31.49 -8.15 -21.45
N LYS A 349 -30.76 -7.82 -20.38
CA LYS A 349 -30.35 -6.45 -20.03
C LYS A 349 -29.06 -6.00 -20.72
N VAL A 350 -28.22 -6.93 -21.17
CA VAL A 350 -26.91 -6.66 -21.79
C VAL A 350 -26.82 -7.21 -23.21
N ASP A 351 -26.21 -6.43 -24.11
CA ASP A 351 -25.82 -6.90 -25.44
C ASP A 351 -24.79 -8.03 -25.31
N LEU A 352 -25.16 -9.24 -25.73
CA LEU A 352 -24.28 -10.41 -25.69
C LEU A 352 -23.00 -10.23 -26.52
N GLY A 353 -22.98 -9.29 -27.47
CA GLY A 353 -21.78 -8.88 -28.21
C GLY A 353 -20.73 -8.12 -27.38
N SER A 354 -21.05 -7.71 -26.15
CA SER A 354 -20.12 -6.98 -25.26
C SER A 354 -19.29 -7.85 -24.32
N ARG A 355 -19.43 -9.19 -24.37
CA ARG A 355 -18.69 -10.08 -23.47
C ARG A 355 -17.20 -10.15 -23.80
N CYS A 356 -16.38 -10.24 -22.76
CA CYS A 356 -14.95 -10.47 -22.89
C CYS A 356 -14.71 -11.93 -23.34
N ASN A 357 -13.94 -12.10 -24.41
CA ASN A 357 -13.39 -13.38 -24.85
C ASN A 357 -11.87 -13.19 -24.96
N LEU A 358 -11.13 -13.66 -23.96
CA LEU A 358 -9.70 -13.41 -23.80
C LEU A 358 -8.88 -14.03 -24.95
N LYS A 359 -9.37 -15.14 -25.53
CA LYS A 359 -8.73 -15.85 -26.64
C LYS A 359 -8.89 -15.12 -27.98
N GLU A 360 -10.10 -14.68 -28.30
CA GLU A 360 -10.40 -13.99 -29.57
C GLU A 360 -9.95 -12.53 -29.56
N ASN A 361 -10.10 -11.82 -28.43
CA ASN A 361 -9.70 -10.43 -28.30
C ASN A 361 -8.17 -10.26 -28.24
N PHE A 362 -7.45 -11.25 -27.67
CA PHE A 362 -6.00 -11.15 -27.43
C PHE A 362 -5.20 -12.33 -28.01
N PRO A 363 -5.19 -12.53 -29.35
CA PRO A 363 -4.48 -13.62 -30.03
C PRO A 363 -2.94 -13.54 -29.95
N LYS A 364 -2.39 -12.58 -29.20
CA LYS A 364 -0.96 -12.50 -28.83
C LYS A 364 -0.66 -13.23 -27.50
N GLY A 365 -1.67 -13.83 -26.88
CA GLY A 365 -1.58 -14.39 -25.54
C GLY A 365 -1.69 -13.34 -24.42
N LEU A 366 -1.89 -13.84 -23.22
CA LEU A 366 -2.00 -13.12 -21.96
C LEU A 366 -0.64 -12.98 -21.26
N GLN A 367 -0.59 -12.21 -20.19
CA GLN A 367 0.52 -12.20 -19.23
C GLN A 367 -0.06 -12.50 -17.84
N ILE A 368 0.50 -13.50 -17.15
CA ILE A 368 -0.04 -14.01 -15.88
C ILE A 368 1.08 -14.13 -14.85
N ILE A 369 0.84 -13.61 -13.65
CA ILE A 369 1.69 -13.85 -12.47
C ILE A 369 1.06 -14.99 -11.65
N PHE A 370 1.88 -15.91 -11.17
CA PHE A 370 1.45 -17.01 -10.30
C PHE A 370 2.00 -16.79 -8.89
N LYS A 371 1.17 -17.02 -7.86
CA LYS A 371 1.56 -17.02 -6.44
C LYS A 371 1.04 -18.30 -5.78
N LEU A 372 1.89 -18.98 -5.02
CA LEU A 372 1.53 -20.15 -4.19
C LEU A 372 1.96 -19.84 -2.76
N ALA A 373 0.99 -19.85 -1.85
CA ALA A 373 1.21 -19.52 -0.44
C ALA A 373 0.40 -20.45 0.46
N ASN A 374 1.03 -20.89 1.54
CA ASN A 374 0.43 -21.76 2.54
C ASN A 374 0.38 -21.04 3.89
N ILE A 375 -0.77 -21.13 4.57
CA ILE A 375 -0.93 -20.69 5.96
C ILE A 375 -0.91 -21.93 6.84
N HIS A 376 -0.06 -21.94 7.86
CA HIS A 376 0.06 -23.01 8.84
C HIS A 376 -0.28 -22.48 10.23
N LEU A 377 -1.20 -23.16 10.91
CA LEU A 377 -1.55 -22.93 12.31
C LEU A 377 -1.08 -24.14 13.13
N THR A 378 -0.52 -23.87 14.31
CA THR A 378 -0.07 -24.88 15.27
C THR A 378 -0.81 -24.70 16.61
N PRO A 379 -0.81 -25.69 17.51
CA PRO A 379 -1.35 -25.49 18.86
C PRO A 379 -0.76 -24.28 19.61
N ASP A 380 0.52 -23.97 19.37
CA ASP A 380 1.20 -22.79 19.94
C ASP A 380 0.80 -21.46 19.26
N LYS A 381 0.41 -21.52 17.99
CA LYS A 381 -0.02 -20.37 17.17
C LYS A 381 -1.38 -20.68 16.50
N PRO A 382 -2.47 -20.78 17.29
CA PRO A 382 -3.71 -21.44 16.87
C PRO A 382 -4.65 -20.57 16.04
N SER A 383 -4.28 -19.32 15.74
CA SER A 383 -5.12 -18.33 15.06
C SER A 383 -4.35 -17.48 14.07
N TYR A 384 -4.98 -17.17 12.95
CA TYR A 384 -4.58 -16.16 11.97
C TYR A 384 -5.45 -14.90 12.12
N ALA A 385 -4.82 -13.73 12.20
CA ALA A 385 -5.48 -12.46 12.51
C ALA A 385 -6.38 -11.89 11.38
N GLY A 386 -6.26 -12.43 10.16
CA GLY A 386 -6.84 -11.82 8.97
C GLY A 386 -5.83 -10.92 8.24
N GLY A 387 -6.24 -10.40 7.09
CA GLY A 387 -5.44 -9.57 6.19
C GLY A 387 -5.64 -8.06 6.35
N THR A 388 -5.19 -7.27 5.37
CA THR A 388 -5.43 -5.82 5.22
C THR A 388 -6.21 -5.54 3.94
N TRP A 389 -6.95 -4.43 3.91
CA TRP A 389 -7.73 -4.07 2.73
C TRP A 389 -6.82 -3.59 1.59
N HIS A 390 -6.81 -4.30 0.46
CA HIS A 390 -5.87 -4.03 -0.63
C HIS A 390 -6.40 -4.43 -2.01
N VAL A 391 -5.68 -3.99 -3.05
CA VAL A 391 -5.69 -4.58 -4.40
C VAL A 391 -4.31 -5.17 -4.72
N GLU A 392 -4.23 -6.03 -5.73
CA GLU A 392 -3.00 -6.77 -6.07
C GLU A 392 -2.15 -6.00 -7.10
N GLY A 393 -0.85 -5.89 -6.82
CA GLY A 393 0.13 -5.12 -7.61
C GLY A 393 -0.08 -3.60 -7.59
N THR A 394 0.37 -2.93 -8.65
CA THR A 394 0.28 -1.47 -8.86
C THR A 394 -0.03 -1.16 -10.34
N ALA A 395 -0.20 0.11 -10.71
CA ALA A 395 -0.20 0.58 -12.11
C ALA A 395 1.03 0.15 -12.95
N SER A 396 2.13 -0.27 -12.30
CA SER A 396 3.29 -0.85 -12.99
C SER A 396 2.95 -2.23 -13.59
N GLU A 397 2.39 -3.13 -12.79
CA GLU A 397 1.86 -4.43 -13.22
C GLU A 397 0.57 -4.28 -14.02
N CYS A 398 -0.36 -3.43 -13.58
CA CYS A 398 -1.67 -3.22 -14.21
C CYS A 398 -2.48 -4.52 -14.30
N ILE A 399 -2.59 -5.23 -13.17
CA ILE A 399 -3.46 -6.41 -13.00
C ILE A 399 -4.92 -5.98 -13.12
N CYS A 400 -5.68 -6.58 -14.04
CA CYS A 400 -7.10 -6.27 -14.25
C CYS A 400 -8.05 -7.25 -13.53
N ALA A 401 -7.62 -8.49 -13.30
CA ALA A 401 -8.40 -9.48 -12.57
C ALA A 401 -7.51 -10.48 -11.82
N THR A 402 -8.05 -11.02 -10.73
CA THR A 402 -7.40 -12.01 -9.87
C THR A 402 -8.26 -13.27 -9.84
N ALA A 403 -7.63 -14.44 -9.93
CA ALA A 403 -8.26 -15.72 -9.62
C ALA A 403 -7.50 -16.42 -8.48
N ILE A 404 -8.21 -17.02 -7.53
CA ILE A 404 -7.65 -17.75 -6.38
C ILE A 404 -8.33 -19.11 -6.29
N TYR A 405 -7.51 -20.16 -6.22
CA TYR A 405 -7.93 -21.54 -6.00
C TYR A 405 -7.49 -22.02 -4.61
N TYR A 406 -8.43 -22.61 -3.87
CA TYR A 406 -8.23 -23.13 -2.53
C TYR A 406 -8.01 -24.64 -2.62
N TYR A 407 -6.74 -25.07 -2.56
CA TYR A 407 -6.35 -26.42 -3.02
C TYR A 407 -6.21 -27.47 -1.90
N ASP A 408 -6.17 -27.03 -0.65
CA ASP A 408 -5.96 -27.87 0.54
C ASP A 408 -6.31 -27.04 1.81
N GLU A 409 -7.31 -27.46 2.60
CA GLU A 409 -7.71 -26.77 3.84
C GLU A 409 -8.07 -27.75 4.98
N GLU A 410 -7.15 -28.01 5.91
CA GLU A 410 -7.36 -28.92 7.04
C GLU A 410 -7.45 -28.20 8.39
N ASN A 411 -8.36 -28.67 9.26
CA ASN A 411 -8.49 -28.27 10.68
C ASN A 411 -8.64 -26.76 10.96
N ILE A 412 -9.02 -25.92 9.99
CA ILE A 412 -9.31 -24.48 10.21
C ILE A 412 -10.82 -24.21 10.35
N THR A 413 -11.22 -23.19 11.11
CA THR A 413 -12.57 -22.60 11.05
C THR A 413 -12.84 -22.03 9.65
N GLU A 414 -14.11 -21.75 9.34
CA GLU A 414 -14.49 -21.18 8.04
C GLU A 414 -13.66 -19.93 7.70
N SER A 415 -13.00 -19.97 6.53
CA SER A 415 -12.24 -18.85 6.00
C SER A 415 -13.10 -18.08 4.99
N ARG A 416 -12.96 -16.76 4.93
CA ARG A 416 -13.75 -15.89 4.05
C ARG A 416 -12.84 -14.85 3.39
N LEU A 417 -13.20 -14.42 2.18
CA LEU A 417 -12.61 -13.28 1.50
C LEU A 417 -13.66 -12.16 1.45
N SER A 418 -13.38 -11.05 2.13
CA SER A 418 -14.27 -9.87 2.18
C SER A 418 -13.95 -8.91 1.03
N PHE A 419 -14.96 -8.17 0.56
CA PHE A 419 -14.85 -7.22 -0.55
C PHE A 419 -15.50 -5.87 -0.21
N ARG A 420 -14.86 -4.78 -0.65
CA ARG A 420 -15.35 -3.39 -0.55
C ARG A 420 -15.00 -2.58 -1.79
N GLN A 421 -15.68 -1.45 -2.00
CA GLN A 421 -15.47 -0.55 -3.14
C GLN A 421 -15.67 0.92 -2.75
N GLU A 422 -15.06 1.84 -3.50
CA GLU A 422 -15.27 3.29 -3.36
C GLU A 422 -16.57 3.71 -4.07
N VAL A 423 -17.40 4.51 -3.39
CA VAL A 423 -18.63 5.10 -3.96
C VAL A 423 -18.34 6.47 -4.57
N ASP A 424 -19.03 6.76 -5.67
CA ASP A 424 -18.97 8.02 -6.40
C ASP A 424 -19.70 9.12 -5.63
N GLU A 425 -18.95 9.81 -4.79
CA GLU A 425 -19.38 10.97 -4.00
C GLU A 425 -20.08 12.05 -4.84
N GLU A 426 -19.53 12.40 -6.02
CA GLU A 426 -20.09 13.45 -6.89
C GLU A 426 -21.45 13.00 -7.45
N ASN A 427 -21.54 11.79 -8.02
CA ASN A 427 -22.82 11.26 -8.51
C ASN A 427 -23.83 10.97 -7.38
N MET A 428 -23.39 10.50 -6.21
CA MET A 428 -24.28 10.24 -5.06
C MET A 428 -24.82 11.54 -4.45
N SER A 429 -24.05 12.64 -4.47
CA SER A 429 -24.50 13.96 -4.01
C SER A 429 -25.64 14.57 -4.86
N TYR A 430 -25.86 14.06 -6.08
CA TYR A 430 -26.94 14.51 -6.97
C TYR A 430 -28.24 13.68 -6.88
N ILE A 431 -28.27 12.61 -6.07
CA ILE A 431 -29.48 11.80 -5.83
C ILE A 431 -30.49 12.50 -4.89
N PRO A 432 -30.11 13.09 -3.74
CA PRO A 432 -31.07 13.69 -2.82
C PRO A 432 -31.52 15.09 -3.25
N ALA A 433 -32.74 15.47 -2.87
CA ALA A 433 -33.14 16.87 -2.86
C ALA A 433 -32.22 17.70 -1.91
N GLN A 434 -32.05 18.99 -2.18
CA GLN A 434 -31.05 19.82 -1.50
C GLN A 434 -31.25 19.85 0.03
N GLY A 435 -30.37 19.17 0.78
CA GLY A 435 -30.41 19.05 2.24
C GLY A 435 -31.13 17.80 2.77
N ALA A 436 -31.85 17.06 1.92
CA ALA A 436 -32.65 15.89 2.28
C ALA A 436 -31.83 14.58 2.19
N TYR A 437 -30.77 14.48 2.99
CA TYR A 437 -29.83 13.35 2.94
C TYR A 437 -30.30 12.11 3.73
N ARG A 438 -31.29 12.22 4.63
CA ARG A 438 -31.61 11.17 5.63
C ARG A 438 -32.07 9.88 4.95
N SER A 439 -32.89 10.01 3.92
CA SER A 439 -33.35 8.93 3.04
C SER A 439 -32.18 8.20 2.35
N LEU A 440 -31.26 8.96 1.76
CA LEU A 440 -30.07 8.46 1.08
C LEU A 440 -29.16 7.66 2.02
N GLU A 441 -28.83 8.22 3.18
CA GLU A 441 -28.03 7.58 4.23
C GLU A 441 -28.61 6.23 4.63
N LYS A 442 -29.92 6.19 4.87
CA LYS A 442 -30.66 4.98 5.29
C LYS A 442 -30.81 3.95 4.18
N TYR A 443 -30.88 4.35 2.90
CA TYR A 443 -30.96 3.41 1.78
C TYR A 443 -29.61 2.77 1.44
N PHE A 444 -28.53 3.54 1.42
CA PHE A 444 -27.21 3.04 1.03
C PHE A 444 -26.37 2.56 2.21
N GLY A 445 -26.67 2.96 3.44
CA GLY A 445 -25.85 2.71 4.62
C GLY A 445 -24.55 3.52 4.55
N VAL A 446 -24.70 4.82 4.29
CA VAL A 446 -23.64 5.84 4.20
C VAL A 446 -23.98 6.99 5.16
N VAL A 447 -23.08 7.97 5.31
CA VAL A 447 -23.30 9.18 6.12
C VAL A 447 -22.84 10.40 5.32
N ALA A 448 -23.57 11.51 5.38
CA ALA A 448 -23.16 12.78 4.79
C ALA A 448 -21.83 13.28 5.41
N ASP A 449 -20.94 13.83 4.59
CA ASP A 449 -19.54 14.15 4.94
C ASP A 449 -18.74 12.94 5.52
N GLY A 450 -19.23 11.72 5.31
CA GLY A 450 -18.68 10.47 5.84
C GLY A 450 -17.67 9.77 4.91
N ASN A 451 -17.48 8.47 5.14
CA ASN A 451 -16.60 7.63 4.32
C ASN A 451 -17.32 7.18 3.04
N THR A 452 -16.66 7.30 1.89
CA THR A 452 -17.17 6.82 0.58
C THR A 452 -16.97 5.32 0.38
N VAL A 453 -16.21 4.64 1.24
CA VAL A 453 -15.96 3.20 1.14
C VAL A 453 -17.16 2.38 1.61
N GLN A 454 -17.68 1.52 0.73
CA GLN A 454 -18.79 0.61 1.02
C GLN A 454 -18.31 -0.86 1.02
N GLU A 455 -18.46 -1.54 2.17
CA GLU A 455 -18.31 -3.00 2.24
C GLU A 455 -19.48 -3.72 1.56
N LEU A 456 -19.17 -4.62 0.62
CA LEU A 456 -20.16 -5.37 -0.17
C LEU A 456 -20.61 -6.67 0.51
N GLY A 457 -19.71 -7.28 1.28
CA GLY A 457 -19.93 -8.58 1.91
C GLY A 457 -18.67 -9.46 1.85
N SER A 458 -18.85 -10.77 2.04
CA SER A 458 -17.75 -11.75 1.97
C SER A 458 -18.19 -13.06 1.33
N VAL A 459 -17.24 -13.73 0.67
CA VAL A 459 -17.43 -15.06 0.07
C VAL A 459 -16.69 -16.09 0.92
N VAL A 460 -17.34 -17.20 1.25
CA VAL A 460 -16.67 -18.33 1.92
C VAL A 460 -15.64 -18.93 0.99
N THR A 461 -14.42 -19.06 1.49
CA THR A 461 -13.30 -19.72 0.81
C THR A 461 -13.12 -21.08 1.46
N ARG A 462 -13.25 -22.13 0.66
CA ARG A 462 -13.29 -23.54 1.05
C ARG A 462 -12.46 -24.36 0.07
N GLU A 463 -11.87 -25.46 0.50
CA GLU A 463 -11.21 -26.42 -0.40
C GLU A 463 -12.06 -26.75 -1.64
N GLY A 464 -11.43 -26.81 -2.81
CA GLY A 464 -12.04 -27.12 -4.10
C GLY A 464 -12.65 -25.90 -4.83
N ARG A 465 -12.78 -24.75 -4.16
CA ARG A 465 -13.34 -23.53 -4.74
C ARG A 465 -12.31 -22.78 -5.60
N LEU A 466 -12.71 -22.44 -6.83
CA LEU A 466 -12.07 -21.44 -7.67
C LEU A 466 -12.89 -20.15 -7.61
N LEU A 467 -12.24 -19.03 -7.30
CA LEU A 467 -12.85 -17.71 -7.15
C LEU A 467 -12.15 -16.73 -8.09
N ALA A 468 -12.87 -15.84 -8.79
CA ALA A 468 -12.26 -14.74 -9.53
C ALA A 468 -13.05 -13.44 -9.40
N PHE A 469 -12.35 -12.32 -9.51
CA PHE A 469 -12.89 -10.97 -9.34
C PHE A 469 -12.01 -9.93 -10.07
N PRO A 470 -12.57 -8.78 -10.49
CA PRO A 470 -11.80 -7.71 -11.11
C PRO A 470 -11.01 -6.95 -10.02
N ASN A 471 -9.79 -6.53 -10.36
CA ASN A 471 -8.83 -5.90 -9.43
C ASN A 471 -9.12 -4.40 -9.18
N VAL A 472 -10.41 -4.07 -9.10
CA VAL A 472 -10.98 -2.80 -8.60
C VAL A 472 -11.66 -3.00 -7.24
N LEU A 473 -12.08 -4.23 -6.92
CA LEU A 473 -12.60 -4.56 -5.60
C LEU A 473 -11.43 -4.70 -4.62
N GLN A 474 -11.36 -3.81 -3.64
CA GLN A 474 -10.47 -4.03 -2.51
C GLN A 474 -10.95 -5.24 -1.71
N HIS A 475 -10.02 -6.12 -1.37
CA HIS A 475 -10.30 -7.36 -0.67
C HIS A 475 -9.42 -7.50 0.57
N LYS A 476 -9.89 -8.35 1.49
CA LYS A 476 -9.20 -8.68 2.74
C LYS A 476 -9.49 -10.12 3.14
N VAL A 477 -8.45 -10.88 3.51
CA VAL A 477 -8.64 -12.22 4.07
C VAL A 477 -9.24 -12.13 5.49
N GLY A 478 -10.29 -12.89 5.77
CA GLY A 478 -10.90 -12.98 7.10
C GLY A 478 -10.01 -13.72 8.11
N SER A 479 -10.18 -13.41 9.40
CA SER A 479 -9.51 -14.15 10.48
C SER A 479 -10.08 -15.57 10.62
N PHE A 480 -9.24 -16.52 11.01
CA PHE A 480 -9.64 -17.90 11.26
C PHE A 480 -8.69 -18.55 12.28
N ARG A 481 -9.09 -19.69 12.85
CA ARG A 481 -8.33 -20.42 13.87
C ARG A 481 -8.47 -21.93 13.70
N LEU A 482 -7.76 -22.71 14.50
CA LEU A 482 -7.95 -24.16 14.57
C LEU A 482 -9.40 -24.54 14.98
N LYS A 483 -9.97 -25.55 14.32
CA LYS A 483 -11.21 -26.24 14.73
C LYS A 483 -10.96 -27.10 15.97
N ASP A 484 -9.89 -27.89 15.92
CA ASP A 484 -9.35 -28.70 17.00
C ASP A 484 -7.99 -28.10 17.42
N PRO A 485 -7.90 -27.38 18.56
CA PRO A 485 -6.68 -26.72 19.00
C PRO A 485 -5.52 -27.66 19.35
N GLU A 486 -5.76 -28.96 19.52
CA GLU A 486 -4.69 -29.94 19.83
C GLU A 486 -3.92 -30.42 18.59
N LYS A 487 -4.38 -30.06 17.39
CA LYS A 487 -3.80 -30.49 16.11
C LYS A 487 -3.38 -29.27 15.27
N PRO A 488 -2.34 -29.37 14.43
CA PRO A 488 -2.08 -28.35 13.42
C PRO A 488 -3.22 -28.25 12.41
N GLY A 489 -3.21 -27.21 11.58
CA GLY A 489 -4.14 -27.00 10.48
C GLY A 489 -3.58 -26.02 9.45
N HIS A 490 -4.17 -25.98 8.27
CA HIS A 490 -3.64 -25.16 7.18
C HIS A 490 -4.70 -24.65 6.20
N ARG A 491 -4.32 -23.62 5.44
CA ARG A 491 -5.03 -23.09 4.27
C ARG A 491 -4.03 -22.84 3.15
N LYS A 492 -4.16 -23.53 2.02
CA LYS A 492 -3.20 -23.41 0.91
C LYS A 492 -3.87 -22.90 -0.36
N ILE A 493 -3.23 -21.92 -1.01
CA ILE A 493 -3.80 -21.23 -2.17
C ILE A 493 -2.86 -21.18 -3.37
N LEU A 494 -3.46 -21.27 -4.56
CA LEU A 494 -2.87 -20.86 -5.84
C LEU A 494 -3.60 -19.60 -6.30
N ALA A 495 -2.89 -18.48 -6.35
CA ALA A 495 -3.38 -17.24 -6.93
C ALA A 495 -2.77 -17.01 -8.33
N MET A 496 -3.57 -16.48 -9.23
CA MET A 496 -3.22 -16.14 -10.61
C MET A 496 -3.70 -14.71 -10.89
N PHE A 497 -2.76 -13.82 -11.15
CA PHE A 497 -3.04 -12.41 -11.43
C PHE A 497 -2.92 -12.15 -12.93
N LEU A 498 -4.02 -11.72 -13.55
CA LEU A 498 -4.10 -11.42 -14.98
C LEU A 498 -3.66 -9.98 -15.23
N ILE A 499 -2.53 -9.81 -15.90
CA ILE A 499 -2.06 -8.53 -16.43
C ILE A 499 -2.97 -8.09 -17.57
N ASP A 500 -3.31 -6.80 -17.63
CA ASP A 500 -4.21 -6.26 -18.65
C ASP A 500 -3.76 -6.59 -20.08
N PRO A 501 -4.52 -7.39 -20.85
CA PRO A 501 -4.10 -7.82 -22.18
C PRO A 501 -3.96 -6.68 -23.22
N HIS A 502 -4.52 -5.49 -22.96
CA HIS A 502 -4.31 -4.30 -23.79
C HIS A 502 -2.90 -3.68 -23.60
N ARG A 503 -2.21 -3.96 -22.48
CA ARG A 503 -0.92 -3.39 -22.10
C ARG A 503 0.07 -4.48 -21.67
N ARG A 504 0.86 -4.98 -22.63
CA ARG A 504 1.99 -5.88 -22.34
C ARG A 504 3.10 -5.13 -21.59
N ILE A 505 3.60 -5.72 -20.51
CA ILE A 505 4.71 -5.24 -19.67
C ILE A 505 5.94 -6.14 -19.84
N LEU A 506 7.03 -5.84 -19.13
CA LEU A 506 8.21 -6.72 -19.07
C LEU A 506 7.83 -8.05 -18.42
N SER A 507 7.90 -9.15 -19.17
CA SER A 507 7.72 -10.51 -18.67
C SER A 507 9.04 -11.28 -18.60
N THR A 508 8.99 -12.48 -18.04
CA THR A 508 10.09 -13.47 -18.08
C THR A 508 10.47 -13.91 -19.50
N ALA A 509 9.67 -13.56 -20.52
CA ALA A 509 10.09 -13.71 -21.92
C ALA A 509 11.15 -12.67 -22.33
N ASN A 510 11.23 -11.54 -21.62
CA ASN A 510 12.15 -10.43 -21.89
C ASN A 510 13.26 -10.31 -20.85
N VAL A 511 12.96 -10.53 -19.57
CA VAL A 511 13.93 -10.51 -18.47
C VAL A 511 14.48 -11.92 -18.26
N PRO A 512 15.80 -12.16 -18.37
CA PRO A 512 16.40 -13.45 -18.03
C PRO A 512 16.36 -13.76 -16.54
N PRO A 513 16.51 -15.04 -16.13
CA PRO A 513 16.57 -15.42 -14.72
C PRO A 513 17.64 -14.63 -13.97
N GLN A 514 17.21 -13.99 -12.89
CA GLN A 514 18.04 -13.15 -12.02
C GLN A 514 18.70 -13.97 -10.89
N GLN A 515 18.24 -15.21 -10.72
CA GLN A 515 18.62 -16.19 -9.71
C GLN A 515 20.09 -16.66 -9.88
N LYS A 516 20.95 -16.33 -8.90
CA LYS A 516 22.41 -16.60 -8.95
C LYS A 516 22.76 -18.09 -8.84
N ASP A 517 21.92 -18.90 -8.22
CA ASP A 517 22.01 -20.36 -8.18
C ASP A 517 21.69 -21.01 -9.53
N TRP A 518 20.62 -20.58 -10.23
CA TRP A 518 20.29 -21.09 -11.57
C TRP A 518 21.43 -20.83 -12.56
N TRP A 519 22.03 -19.64 -12.48
CA TRP A 519 23.24 -19.28 -13.23
C TRP A 519 24.47 -20.09 -12.80
N ALA A 520 24.69 -20.29 -11.50
CA ALA A 520 25.82 -21.07 -11.00
C ALA A 520 25.78 -22.52 -11.50
N ASP A 521 24.62 -23.17 -11.50
CA ASP A 521 24.42 -24.50 -12.10
C ASP A 521 24.80 -24.52 -13.58
N HIS A 522 24.35 -23.53 -14.35
CA HIS A 522 24.66 -23.44 -15.78
C HIS A 522 26.16 -23.21 -16.03
N VAL A 523 26.81 -22.33 -15.25
CA VAL A 523 28.26 -22.12 -15.33
C VAL A 523 29.01 -23.39 -14.89
N ARG A 524 28.54 -24.11 -13.87
CA ARG A 524 29.15 -25.36 -13.40
C ARG A 524 29.19 -26.44 -14.47
N GLN A 525 28.23 -26.46 -15.40
CA GLN A 525 28.21 -27.37 -16.55
C GLN A 525 29.31 -27.08 -17.59
N THR A 526 29.94 -25.91 -17.57
CA THR A 526 31.02 -25.56 -18.51
C THR A 526 32.30 -26.38 -18.22
N PRO A 527 32.94 -27.03 -19.22
CA PRO A 527 34.07 -27.97 -19.01
C PRO A 527 35.34 -27.42 -18.32
N ALA A 528 35.46 -26.10 -18.18
CA ALA A 528 36.50 -25.46 -17.37
C ALA A 528 36.13 -25.45 -15.87
N PHE A 529 34.89 -25.09 -15.56
CA PHE A 529 34.38 -24.97 -14.19
C PHE A 529 34.03 -26.32 -13.57
N GLN A 530 33.59 -27.31 -14.36
CA GLN A 530 33.39 -28.71 -13.92
C GLN A 530 34.60 -29.30 -13.17
N LYS A 531 35.81 -28.87 -13.52
CA LYS A 531 37.08 -29.41 -13.00
C LYS A 531 37.54 -28.75 -11.70
N LEU A 532 36.89 -27.67 -11.27
CA LEU A 532 37.25 -26.98 -10.02
C LEU A 532 36.66 -27.71 -8.82
N PRO A 533 37.38 -27.77 -7.67
CA PRO A 533 36.79 -28.15 -6.39
C PRO A 533 35.52 -27.33 -6.08
N PRO A 534 34.51 -27.91 -5.39
CA PRO A 534 33.27 -27.19 -5.07
C PRO A 534 33.51 -25.88 -4.31
N GLU A 535 34.49 -25.85 -3.41
CA GLU A 535 34.80 -24.73 -2.52
C GLU A 535 35.30 -23.52 -3.32
N LEU A 536 36.29 -23.74 -4.20
CA LEU A 536 36.81 -22.71 -5.10
C LEU A 536 35.77 -22.27 -6.13
N PHE A 537 34.85 -23.16 -6.53
CA PHE A 537 33.75 -22.78 -7.40
C PHE A 537 32.76 -21.86 -6.67
N SER A 538 32.35 -22.21 -5.45
CA SER A 538 31.50 -21.35 -4.61
C SER A 538 32.16 -20.00 -4.30
N GLU A 539 33.47 -19.95 -4.06
CA GLU A 539 34.20 -18.69 -3.87
C GLU A 539 34.13 -17.78 -5.12
N ILE A 540 34.36 -18.34 -6.31
CA ILE A 540 34.21 -17.63 -7.59
C ILE A 540 32.77 -17.14 -7.80
N ILE A 541 31.77 -17.98 -7.60
CA ILE A 541 30.35 -17.62 -7.73
C ILE A 541 30.00 -16.51 -6.74
N ASN A 542 30.43 -16.61 -5.48
CA ASN A 542 30.15 -15.61 -4.46
C ASN A 542 30.70 -14.23 -4.86
N SER A 543 31.92 -14.15 -5.41
CA SER A 543 32.59 -12.91 -5.87
C SER A 543 31.94 -12.16 -7.06
N VAL A 544 30.77 -12.60 -7.54
CA VAL A 544 30.00 -11.89 -8.57
C VAL A 544 28.90 -11.04 -7.92
N ASP A 545 29.20 -9.75 -7.73
CA ASP A 545 28.45 -8.85 -6.84
C ASP A 545 27.34 -8.02 -7.51
N THR A 546 27.07 -8.20 -8.82
CA THR A 546 26.22 -7.24 -9.59
C THR A 546 25.02 -7.88 -10.27
N CYS A 547 25.24 -8.94 -11.05
CA CYS A 547 24.21 -9.74 -11.69
C CYS A 547 24.82 -11.10 -12.06
N PRO A 548 24.17 -12.24 -11.76
CA PRO A 548 22.86 -12.38 -11.12
C PRO A 548 22.89 -12.12 -9.60
N ILE A 549 21.73 -12.04 -8.95
CA ILE A 549 21.55 -11.66 -7.54
C ILE A 549 21.34 -12.88 -6.63
N SER A 550 21.81 -12.83 -5.38
CA SER A 550 21.65 -13.93 -4.41
C SER A 550 20.22 -14.00 -3.85
N LEU A 551 19.89 -15.14 -3.20
CA LEU A 551 18.61 -15.27 -2.49
C LEU A 551 18.50 -14.25 -1.35
N ASP A 552 19.56 -14.05 -0.56
CA ASP A 552 19.56 -13.08 0.54
C ASP A 552 19.33 -11.65 0.02
N GLU A 553 20.00 -11.27 -1.07
CA GLU A 553 19.78 -9.99 -1.72
C GLU A 553 18.37 -9.86 -2.29
N ALA A 554 17.81 -10.94 -2.86
CA ALA A 554 16.42 -10.96 -3.30
C ALA A 554 15.41 -10.85 -2.14
N LYS A 555 15.75 -11.33 -0.93
CA LYS A 555 14.94 -11.15 0.28
C LYS A 555 15.02 -9.72 0.84
N GLU A 556 16.16 -9.05 0.77
CA GLU A 556 16.24 -7.62 1.12
C GLU A 556 15.54 -6.74 0.07
N ILE A 557 15.73 -7.01 -1.23
CA ILE A 557 14.96 -6.36 -2.32
C ILE A 557 13.45 -6.59 -2.13
N ARG A 558 13.04 -7.79 -1.67
CA ARG A 558 11.65 -8.03 -1.29
C ARG A 558 11.25 -7.07 -0.16
N LYS A 559 11.95 -6.99 0.96
CA LYS A 559 11.60 -6.05 2.07
C LYS A 559 11.48 -4.59 1.61
N ASP A 560 12.41 -4.11 0.79
CA ASP A 560 12.38 -2.74 0.25
C ASP A 560 11.14 -2.52 -0.64
N LEU A 561 10.84 -3.49 -1.51
CA LEU A 561 9.60 -3.50 -2.32
C LEU A 561 8.36 -3.58 -1.42
N MET A 562 8.42 -4.36 -0.34
CA MET A 562 7.30 -4.58 0.58
C MET A 562 6.91 -3.26 1.24
N PHE A 563 7.84 -2.68 2.01
CA PHE A 563 7.67 -1.37 2.64
C PHE A 563 7.28 -0.26 1.65
N SER A 564 7.83 -0.28 0.43
CA SER A 564 7.46 0.66 -0.63
C SER A 564 6.00 0.53 -1.11
N ARG A 565 5.29 -0.54 -0.75
CA ARG A 565 3.89 -0.82 -1.11
C ARG A 565 2.94 -0.75 0.06
N SER A 566 3.37 -1.04 1.29
CA SER A 566 2.53 -0.73 2.46
C SER A 566 2.30 0.77 2.57
N VAL A 567 3.33 1.61 2.41
CA VAL A 567 3.18 3.07 2.31
C VAL A 567 2.20 3.50 1.20
N LEU A 568 2.21 2.83 0.04
CA LEU A 568 1.22 3.10 -1.03
C LEU A 568 -0.20 2.70 -0.63
N ARG A 569 -0.37 1.63 0.14
CA ARG A 569 -1.68 1.15 0.61
C ARG A 569 -2.20 1.97 1.78
N GLU A 570 -1.33 2.46 2.63
CA GLU A 570 -1.65 3.50 3.62
C GLU A 570 -2.06 4.77 2.88
N GLU A 571 -1.28 5.28 1.90
CA GLU A 571 -1.70 6.43 1.07
C GLU A 571 -3.04 6.16 0.34
N GLN A 572 -3.36 4.93 -0.07
CA GLN A 572 -4.65 4.60 -0.71
C GLN A 572 -5.81 4.48 0.28
N ASP A 573 -5.67 3.76 1.40
CA ASP A 573 -6.71 3.69 2.43
C ASP A 573 -6.90 5.05 3.10
N GLU A 574 -5.83 5.82 3.32
CA GLU A 574 -5.90 7.22 3.70
C GLU A 574 -6.63 8.02 2.64
N LEU A 575 -6.28 8.02 1.35
CA LEU A 575 -7.04 8.80 0.33
C LEU A 575 -8.53 8.43 0.23
N LEU A 576 -8.86 7.15 0.34
CA LEU A 576 -10.24 6.66 0.40
C LEU A 576 -10.97 7.15 1.66
N ASN A 577 -10.28 7.19 2.79
CA ASN A 577 -10.81 7.67 4.05
C ASN A 577 -10.82 9.21 4.18
N GLU A 578 -9.81 9.93 3.67
CA GLU A 578 -9.51 11.34 3.94
C GLU A 578 -10.39 12.32 3.16
N ARG A 579 -11.19 11.81 2.20
CA ARG A 579 -12.40 12.51 1.74
C ARG A 579 -13.36 12.90 2.88
N ARG A 580 -13.17 12.35 4.09
CA ARG A 580 -13.60 12.87 5.42
C ARG A 580 -13.56 14.40 5.60
N ARG A 581 -12.85 15.17 4.78
CA ARG A 581 -12.87 16.65 4.80
C ARG A 581 -12.89 17.25 3.41
N GLY A 582 -13.97 17.95 3.08
CA GLY A 582 -14.09 18.73 1.85
C GLY A 582 -13.18 19.97 1.82
N GLU A 583 -11.90 19.79 1.47
CA GLU A 583 -11.08 20.88 0.92
C GLU A 583 -11.32 20.98 -0.60
N GLU A 584 -11.79 22.14 -1.08
CA GLU A 584 -12.09 22.34 -2.51
C GLU A 584 -10.86 22.04 -3.40
N PRO A 585 -10.96 21.16 -4.41
CA PRO A 585 -9.89 20.99 -5.38
C PRO A 585 -9.73 22.31 -6.16
N SER A 586 -8.58 22.98 -5.97
CA SER A 586 -8.36 24.38 -6.37
C SER A 586 -8.55 24.68 -7.86
N ARG A 587 -9.81 24.91 -8.27
CA ARG A 587 -10.21 25.15 -9.67
C ARG A 587 -9.55 26.43 -10.21
N GLN A 588 -8.85 26.28 -11.33
CA GLN A 588 -8.27 27.40 -12.07
C GLN A 588 -9.38 28.36 -12.52
N LYS A 589 -9.26 29.64 -12.18
CA LYS A 589 -10.32 30.63 -12.42
C LYS A 589 -10.50 30.95 -13.91
N SER A 590 -11.69 30.65 -14.44
CA SER A 590 -12.24 31.29 -15.63
C SER A 590 -13.36 32.24 -15.23
N ASP A 591 -13.26 33.52 -15.59
CA ASP A 591 -14.21 34.56 -15.15
C ASP A 591 -15.65 34.36 -15.66
N ARG A 592 -16.63 34.50 -14.76
CA ARG A 592 -17.92 35.15 -15.08
C ARG A 592 -18.69 35.66 -13.85
N PHE A 593 -19.34 36.80 -14.07
CA PHE A 593 -20.29 37.51 -13.19
C PHE A 593 -21.69 36.86 -13.29
N THR A 594 -22.68 36.97 -12.38
CA THR A 594 -22.82 37.57 -11.03
C THR A 594 -24.15 37.10 -10.39
N LYS A 595 -24.24 37.07 -9.04
CA LYS A 595 -25.17 37.90 -8.20
C LYS A 595 -25.06 37.54 -6.71
N LYS A 596 -25.68 38.34 -5.82
CA LYS A 596 -25.58 38.24 -4.35
C LYS A 596 -26.94 38.07 -3.67
N ALA A 597 -26.98 37.21 -2.64
CA ALA A 597 -27.80 37.32 -1.43
C ALA A 597 -26.94 36.74 -0.28
N LYS A 598 -26.38 37.57 0.61
CA LYS A 598 -26.96 38.07 1.88
C LYS A 598 -26.93 37.02 3.01
N ASN A 599 -25.89 37.07 3.83
CA ASN A 599 -25.73 36.29 5.06
C ASN A 599 -26.61 36.84 6.20
N LEU A 600 -26.96 35.96 7.15
CA LEU A 600 -27.17 36.27 8.58
C LEU A 600 -26.38 35.24 9.44
N PRO A 601 -26.20 35.46 10.77
CA PRO A 601 -25.03 34.94 11.50
C PRO A 601 -25.28 33.75 12.44
N ASN A 602 -24.18 33.15 12.90
CA ASN A 602 -24.06 32.05 13.88
C ASN A 602 -25.02 32.09 15.08
N ALA A 603 -25.56 30.91 15.41
CA ALA A 603 -25.72 30.42 16.79
C ALA A 603 -24.77 29.21 16.94
N GLN A 604 -23.75 29.26 17.80
CA GLN A 604 -23.82 28.88 19.22
C GLN A 604 -24.18 27.40 19.43
N TYR A 605 -23.17 26.53 19.33
CA TYR A 605 -23.18 25.19 19.90
C TYR A 605 -23.47 25.27 21.41
N ILE A 606 -24.38 24.43 21.90
CA ILE A 606 -24.51 24.10 23.32
C ILE A 606 -23.91 22.72 23.50
N ASP A 607 -22.95 22.64 24.42
CA ASP A 607 -22.27 21.41 24.82
C ASP A 607 -23.08 20.71 25.91
N SER A 608 -23.30 19.40 25.78
CA SER A 608 -24.01 18.60 26.79
C SER A 608 -23.54 17.15 26.77
N GLU A 609 -22.56 16.84 27.62
CA GLU A 609 -22.07 15.49 27.86
C GLU A 609 -23.19 14.54 28.36
N ALA A 610 -23.23 13.34 27.80
CA ALA A 610 -24.01 12.22 28.31
C ALA A 610 -23.19 10.92 28.20
N ASP A 611 -22.37 10.64 29.21
CA ASP A 611 -21.53 9.44 29.29
C ASP A 611 -22.37 8.17 29.42
N ALA A 612 -22.13 7.21 28.53
CA ALA A 612 -22.72 5.88 28.51
C ALA A 612 -21.67 4.84 28.04
N GLY A 613 -20.60 4.69 28.81
CA GLY A 613 -19.41 3.90 28.43
C GLY A 613 -19.68 2.46 27.98
N SER A 614 -19.15 2.13 26.79
CA SER A 614 -18.91 0.76 26.31
C SER A 614 -17.40 0.53 26.21
N ASN A 615 -16.86 -0.33 27.07
CA ASN A 615 -15.41 -0.45 27.26
C ASN A 615 -14.78 -1.51 26.31
N SER A 616 -14.63 -1.17 25.04
CA SER A 616 -13.81 -1.91 24.07
C SER A 616 -12.42 -1.28 23.97
N GLN A 617 -11.39 -2.00 24.42
CA GLN A 617 -10.01 -1.58 24.20
C GLN A 617 -9.59 -1.96 22.77
N ASP A 618 -9.60 -0.99 21.87
CA ASP A 618 -9.12 -1.18 20.50
C ASP A 618 -7.62 -1.50 20.50
N PHE A 619 -7.32 -2.77 20.20
CA PHE A 619 -5.96 -3.25 19.99
C PHE A 619 -5.73 -3.36 18.47
N GLN A 620 -4.97 -2.42 17.92
CA GLN A 620 -4.62 -2.39 16.50
C GLN A 620 -3.75 -3.62 16.17
N ALA A 621 -4.31 -4.56 15.41
CA ALA A 621 -3.75 -5.89 15.19
C ALA A 621 -3.11 -6.05 13.79
N VAL A 622 -1.98 -6.73 13.76
CA VAL A 622 -1.07 -6.87 12.61
C VAL A 622 -1.46 -8.06 11.71
N SER A 623 -1.09 -8.03 10.41
CA SER A 623 -1.67 -8.88 9.34
C SER A 623 -0.63 -9.28 8.28
N LEU A 624 -0.70 -10.53 7.77
CA LEU A 624 0.52 -11.24 7.33
C LEU A 624 0.44 -12.04 5.99
N LEU A 625 -0.57 -11.84 5.14
CA LEU A 625 -0.66 -12.45 3.78
C LEU A 625 -1.01 -11.49 2.65
N ASP A 626 -1.77 -10.47 2.98
CA ASP A 626 -2.27 -9.44 2.09
C ASP A 626 -1.08 -8.51 1.85
N SER A 627 -0.44 -8.66 0.68
CA SER A 627 1.03 -8.72 0.61
C SER A 627 1.77 -7.53 1.20
N ASP A 628 3.05 -7.73 1.52
CA ASP A 628 4.04 -6.65 1.47
C ASP A 628 4.06 -5.67 2.68
N ASP A 629 4.06 -6.18 3.93
CA ASP A 629 4.22 -5.34 5.15
C ASP A 629 5.17 -5.90 6.25
N ASP A 630 5.31 -5.13 7.34
CA ASP A 630 6.06 -5.38 8.59
C ASP A 630 7.61 -5.28 8.55
N LEU A 631 8.12 -4.07 8.86
CA LEU A 631 9.47 -3.86 9.42
C LEU A 631 9.47 -3.18 10.80
N ASP A 632 8.40 -2.47 11.19
CA ASP A 632 8.32 -1.69 12.42
C ASP A 632 7.52 -2.38 13.53
N ASN A 633 8.14 -3.34 14.22
CA ASN A 633 8.04 -3.52 15.69
C ASN A 633 8.91 -4.70 16.19
N ALA A 634 10.22 -4.49 16.22
CA ALA A 634 11.09 -5.36 17.02
C ALA A 634 11.07 -4.92 18.50
N GLU A 635 10.42 -5.69 19.39
CA GLU A 635 10.78 -5.64 20.81
C GLU A 635 12.21 -6.15 20.97
N VAL A 636 13.18 -5.22 20.95
CA VAL A 636 14.55 -5.52 21.33
C VAL A 636 14.61 -5.86 22.82
N ASP A 637 14.71 -7.15 23.13
CA ASP A 637 15.19 -7.66 24.42
C ASP A 637 16.69 -7.34 24.57
N ASP A 638 16.97 -6.04 24.70
CA ASP A 638 18.30 -5.51 24.94
C ASP A 638 18.63 -5.73 26.43
N GLY A 639 18.91 -7.00 26.74
CA GLY A 639 19.29 -7.52 28.06
C GLY A 639 20.62 -6.95 28.56
N MET A 640 20.65 -5.64 28.82
CA MET A 640 21.84 -4.91 29.25
C MET A 640 21.82 -4.56 30.74
N SER A 641 22.97 -4.80 31.34
CA SER A 641 23.27 -4.55 32.75
C SER A 641 23.17 -3.08 33.12
N THR A 642 22.67 -2.83 34.33
CA THR A 642 22.95 -1.63 35.13
C THR A 642 24.45 -1.33 35.18
N ASP A 643 24.81 -0.07 34.95
CA ASP A 643 25.87 0.62 35.70
C ASP A 643 25.56 2.13 35.67
N GLU A 644 25.95 2.87 36.72
CA GLU A 644 25.74 4.32 36.83
C GLU A 644 27.08 5.07 36.94
N GLY A 645 27.06 6.38 36.65
CA GLY A 645 28.22 7.28 36.82
C GLY A 645 29.10 7.43 35.57
N GLU A 646 29.79 8.56 35.37
CA GLU A 646 29.73 9.84 36.10
C GLU A 646 30.19 11.00 35.17
N ASP A 647 30.04 12.25 35.62
CA ASP A 647 30.12 13.46 34.79
C ASP A 647 31.43 13.72 34.02
N SER A 648 31.32 14.37 32.86
CA SER A 648 32.07 15.62 32.56
C SER A 648 31.65 16.28 31.24
N GLU A 649 31.55 17.62 31.24
CA GLU A 649 31.41 18.46 30.03
C GLU A 649 32.79 18.79 29.44
N ASP A 650 32.95 18.82 28.11
CA ASP A 650 33.53 20.00 27.41
C ASP A 650 33.40 19.96 25.86
N SER A 651 33.43 21.16 25.27
CA SER A 651 33.90 21.49 23.90
C SER A 651 33.19 20.88 22.68
N LEU A 652 32.19 21.61 22.15
CA LEU A 652 31.82 21.59 20.73
C LEU A 652 32.27 22.87 20.03
N ASP A 653 33.23 22.79 19.10
CA ASP A 653 33.51 23.86 18.12
C ASP A 653 34.03 23.29 16.78
N SER A 654 33.92 24.10 15.73
CA SER A 654 34.44 23.92 14.37
C SER A 654 33.82 22.80 13.50
N LEU A 655 32.84 23.21 12.67
CA LEU A 655 32.91 22.92 11.24
C LEU A 655 32.51 24.18 10.44
N ALA A 656 33.40 24.60 9.54
CA ALA A 656 33.19 25.71 8.62
C ALA A 656 33.37 25.25 7.17
N HIS A 657 32.55 25.81 6.27
CA HIS A 657 32.49 25.48 4.85
C HIS A 657 33.64 26.08 4.00
N VAL A 658 33.51 25.89 2.67
CA VAL A 658 34.06 26.69 1.55
C VAL A 658 35.35 26.11 0.91
N PRO A 659 35.56 26.17 -0.45
CA PRO A 659 34.67 26.57 -1.56
C PRO A 659 34.45 25.48 -2.65
N LEU A 660 33.42 25.68 -3.49
CA LEU A 660 33.45 25.27 -4.91
C LEU A 660 33.93 26.45 -5.78
N ARG A 661 34.71 26.18 -6.83
CA ARG A 661 35.18 27.20 -7.79
C ARG A 661 34.51 27.00 -9.15
N THR A 662 33.82 28.01 -9.64
CA THR A 662 33.32 28.08 -11.02
C THR A 662 34.44 28.50 -11.98
N SER A 663 34.37 28.04 -13.23
CA SER A 663 35.21 28.49 -14.35
C SER A 663 34.36 29.11 -15.46
N SER A 664 34.88 30.11 -16.17
CA SER A 664 34.05 31.02 -16.97
C SER A 664 34.53 31.20 -18.43
N ARG A 665 33.56 31.33 -19.35
CA ARG A 665 33.62 31.88 -20.73
C ARG A 665 32.26 31.63 -21.42
N LYS A 666 31.72 32.45 -22.32
CA LYS A 666 32.08 33.81 -22.80
C LYS A 666 30.83 34.41 -23.49
N ARG A 667 30.37 35.63 -23.16
CA ARG A 667 29.28 36.32 -23.91
C ARG A 667 29.85 37.07 -25.13
N ARG A 668 29.04 37.23 -26.19
CA ARG A 668 29.24 38.17 -27.31
C ARG A 668 28.13 39.24 -27.27
N GLN A 669 28.40 40.42 -27.81
CA GLN A 669 27.42 41.48 -28.12
C GLN A 669 26.81 41.18 -29.52
N SER A 670 25.78 41.83 -30.10
CA SER A 670 25.08 43.13 -29.92
C SER A 670 23.68 43.01 -30.61
N PRO A 671 22.93 44.05 -31.05
CA PRO A 671 22.77 45.47 -30.64
C PRO A 671 21.26 45.89 -30.49
N ASN A 672 21.00 47.21 -30.48
CA ASN A 672 19.72 47.88 -30.17
C ASN A 672 18.79 48.16 -31.38
N LYS A 673 17.44 48.12 -31.20
CA LYS A 673 16.35 48.81 -31.97
C LYS A 673 14.97 48.33 -31.46
N GLY A 674 13.89 49.14 -31.39
CA GLY A 674 13.80 50.61 -31.43
C GLY A 674 12.39 51.19 -31.74
N MET A 675 11.75 51.80 -30.72
CA MET A 675 10.77 52.92 -30.76
C MET A 675 9.37 52.76 -31.41
N LYS A 676 8.47 53.70 -31.02
CA LYS A 676 7.10 54.02 -31.48
C LYS A 676 5.92 53.21 -30.89
N ASP A 677 4.75 53.79 -30.59
CA ASP A 677 4.32 55.19 -30.35
C ASP A 677 2.99 55.18 -29.52
N ALA A 678 2.64 56.29 -28.85
CA ALA A 678 1.29 56.60 -28.33
C ALA A 678 0.65 57.72 -29.20
N PRO A 679 -0.69 57.94 -29.20
CA PRO A 679 -1.48 58.56 -28.10
C PRO A 679 -2.69 57.66 -27.66
N SER A 680 -3.40 57.81 -26.53
CA SER A 680 -3.80 58.90 -25.61
C SER A 680 -5.18 59.54 -25.87
N ASP A 681 -5.65 60.27 -24.85
CA ASP A 681 -6.80 61.19 -24.80
C ASP A 681 -8.22 60.57 -24.57
N ASP A 682 -9.12 61.15 -23.76
CA ASP A 682 -8.92 61.84 -22.47
C ASP A 682 -10.26 62.08 -21.70
N ASP A 683 -10.14 62.75 -20.54
CA ASP A 683 -11.08 63.73 -19.94
C ASP A 683 -12.39 63.32 -19.19
N ASP A 684 -12.57 64.07 -18.09
CA ASP A 684 -13.78 64.69 -17.51
C ASP A 684 -14.98 63.90 -16.92
N MET A 685 -15.67 64.42 -15.87
CA MET A 685 -15.28 65.27 -14.72
C MET A 685 -16.46 65.40 -13.75
N GLY A 686 -16.19 65.54 -12.45
CA GLY A 686 -17.09 66.21 -11.49
C GLY A 686 -18.45 65.52 -11.18
N ASP A 687 -19.31 66.12 -10.34
CA ASP A 687 -19.08 67.17 -9.33
C ASP A 687 -20.21 67.17 -8.28
N MET A 688 -19.95 67.68 -7.06
CA MET A 688 -20.92 68.20 -6.06
C MET A 688 -22.04 67.24 -5.53
N SER A 689 -22.62 67.42 -4.32
CA SER A 689 -22.18 68.22 -3.16
C SER A 689 -22.83 67.74 -1.84
N SER A 690 -22.20 68.18 -0.75
CA SER A 690 -22.50 68.08 0.68
C SER A 690 -23.84 68.63 1.18
N ILE A 691 -24.34 68.06 2.30
CA ILE A 691 -24.76 68.78 3.54
C ILE A 691 -24.93 67.72 4.68
N ASP A 692 -24.27 67.80 5.86
CA ASP A 692 -24.44 68.69 7.04
C ASP A 692 -25.59 68.19 7.96
N ASP A 693 -25.55 68.11 9.31
CA ASP A 693 -24.54 68.33 10.39
C ASP A 693 -24.84 67.26 11.53
N SER A 694 -24.57 67.25 12.86
CA SER A 694 -24.08 68.16 13.93
C SER A 694 -23.53 67.39 15.15
N SER A 695 -22.77 68.08 16.02
CA SER A 695 -22.52 67.82 17.48
C SER A 695 -21.70 66.57 17.89
N ASP A 696 -20.94 66.51 18.99
CA ASP A 696 -20.10 67.47 19.80
C ASP A 696 -19.33 66.57 20.83
N GLU A 697 -18.32 66.93 21.62
CA GLU A 697 -17.55 68.16 21.91
C GLU A 697 -16.12 67.72 22.38
N GLY A 698 -15.28 68.58 23.00
CA GLY A 698 -14.31 68.07 24.00
C GLY A 698 -12.79 68.18 23.80
N SER A 699 -12.26 69.39 23.60
CA SER A 699 -10.90 69.85 24.04
C SER A 699 -9.61 69.53 23.22
N ASN A 700 -8.62 70.42 23.38
CA ASN A 700 -7.39 70.50 22.57
C ASN A 700 -6.10 70.21 23.37
N ARG A 701 -5.15 69.47 22.76
CA ARG A 701 -3.69 69.64 22.97
C ARG A 701 -2.92 69.43 21.67
N ALA A 702 -2.11 70.42 21.27
CA ALA A 702 -1.34 70.36 20.04
C ALA A 702 -0.12 69.42 20.17
N GLY A 703 -0.06 68.39 19.33
CA GLY A 703 1.12 67.52 19.13
C GLY A 703 1.80 67.77 17.78
N PRO A 704 3.12 67.51 17.64
CA PRO A 704 3.86 67.83 16.42
C PRO A 704 3.50 66.92 15.24
N ARG A 705 3.34 67.51 14.05
CA ARG A 705 3.11 66.77 12.79
C ARG A 705 4.23 65.75 12.53
N SER A 706 3.83 64.51 12.19
CA SER A 706 4.76 63.39 12.01
C SER A 706 5.67 63.56 10.79
N LYS A 707 6.99 63.69 11.01
CA LYS A 707 8.02 63.58 9.97
C LYS A 707 8.25 62.10 9.58
N ARG A 708 7.28 61.46 8.92
CA ARG A 708 7.37 60.02 8.61
C ARG A 708 8.31 59.67 7.44
N ASN A 709 8.70 60.64 6.61
CA ASN A 709 9.58 60.46 5.44
C ASN A 709 10.81 61.41 5.47
N ASP A 710 11.61 61.37 6.55
CA ASP A 710 12.92 62.03 6.59
C ASP A 710 14.04 60.98 6.36
N PRO A 711 14.75 61.00 5.20
CA PRO A 711 15.70 59.93 4.86
C PRO A 711 16.90 59.86 5.80
N SER A 712 17.22 60.94 6.53
CA SER A 712 18.27 60.94 7.56
C SER A 712 17.90 60.05 8.75
N THR A 713 16.60 59.98 9.09
CA THR A 713 16.08 59.20 10.21
C THR A 713 16.00 57.71 9.84
N PHE A 714 15.69 57.40 8.57
CA PHE A 714 15.78 56.04 8.05
C PHE A 714 17.23 55.52 8.06
N SER A 715 18.18 56.32 7.55
CA SER A 715 19.60 55.94 7.47
C SER A 715 20.24 55.71 8.85
N THR A 716 20.01 56.60 9.81
CA THR A 716 20.49 56.42 11.20
C THR A 716 19.81 55.26 11.93
N SER A 717 18.56 54.93 11.61
CA SER A 717 17.90 53.71 12.11
C SER A 717 18.55 52.45 11.55
N LEU A 718 18.85 52.43 10.24
CA LEU A 718 19.57 51.33 9.59
C LEU A 718 20.96 51.12 10.19
N GLN A 719 21.72 52.20 10.42
CA GLN A 719 23.03 52.14 11.09
C GLN A 719 22.93 51.56 12.50
N LYS A 720 21.91 51.93 13.30
CA LYS A 720 21.67 51.30 14.62
C LYS A 720 21.34 49.81 14.50
N ILE A 721 20.53 49.40 13.53
CA ILE A 721 20.17 47.99 13.32
C ILE A 721 21.40 47.16 12.91
N LEU A 722 22.27 47.71 12.05
CA LEU A 722 23.52 47.08 11.62
C LEU A 722 24.60 47.05 12.72
N GLY A 723 24.61 48.03 13.63
CA GLY A 723 25.58 48.11 14.74
C GLY A 723 25.39 47.09 15.87
N THR A 724 24.30 46.30 15.86
CA THR A 724 24.01 45.31 16.91
C THR A 724 24.71 43.97 16.64
N LYS A 725 25.69 43.62 17.50
CA LYS A 725 26.49 42.39 17.38
C LYS A 725 25.65 41.12 17.55
N LEU A 726 25.70 40.22 16.56
CA LEU A 726 25.14 38.87 16.63
C LEU A 726 26.14 37.89 17.29
N SER A 727 25.61 36.94 18.07
CA SER A 727 26.38 35.80 18.61
C SER A 727 26.92 34.91 17.49
N THR A 728 27.99 34.16 17.75
CA THR A 728 28.77 33.43 16.75
C THR A 728 27.94 32.45 15.90
N SER A 729 27.03 31.67 16.50
CA SER A 729 26.20 30.70 15.78
C SER A 729 25.11 31.33 14.89
N ARG A 730 24.84 32.64 15.02
CA ARG A 730 23.78 33.34 14.26
C ARG A 730 24.35 34.29 13.18
N ARG A 731 25.51 33.93 12.60
CA ARG A 731 26.23 34.74 11.59
C ARG A 731 26.20 34.18 10.17
N SER A 732 25.76 32.94 9.98
CA SER A 732 25.57 32.34 8.66
C SER A 732 24.53 33.12 7.83
N ASP A 733 23.40 33.46 8.44
CA ASP A 733 22.32 34.18 7.76
C ASP A 733 21.70 35.30 8.64
N PRO A 734 22.30 36.52 8.64
CA PRO A 734 21.93 37.60 9.58
C PRO A 734 20.58 38.27 9.27
N VAL A 735 19.99 38.02 8.10
CA VAL A 735 18.68 38.55 7.69
C VAL A 735 17.56 37.63 8.17
N LEU A 736 17.62 36.33 7.85
CA LEU A 736 16.63 35.35 8.27
C LEU A 736 16.53 35.26 9.80
N ALA A 737 17.66 35.27 10.51
CA ALA A 737 17.73 35.23 11.98
C ALA A 737 17.06 36.42 12.72
N ARG A 738 16.49 37.40 11.99
CA ARG A 738 15.80 38.57 12.53
C ARG A 738 14.30 38.63 12.19
N SER A 739 13.76 37.71 11.39
CA SER A 739 12.32 37.68 11.07
C SER A 739 11.48 37.14 12.25
N ALA A 740 10.18 37.45 12.27
CA ALA A 740 9.27 36.92 13.29
C ALA A 740 9.09 35.39 13.15
N ALA A 741 8.81 34.92 11.92
CA ALA A 741 8.64 33.50 11.63
C ALA A 741 9.88 32.66 11.98
N ALA A 742 11.10 33.17 11.76
CA ALA A 742 12.32 32.45 12.13
C ALA A 742 12.50 32.33 13.66
N ARG A 743 12.04 33.32 14.44
CA ARG A 743 12.03 33.22 15.91
C ARG A 743 11.00 32.21 16.40
N GLU A 744 9.84 32.16 15.75
CA GLU A 744 8.79 31.21 16.10
C GLU A 744 9.19 29.77 15.77
N ALA A 745 9.73 29.51 14.57
CA ALA A 745 10.29 28.22 14.19
C ALA A 745 11.43 27.79 15.14
N SER A 746 12.35 28.71 15.47
CA SER A 746 13.42 28.45 16.45
C SER A 746 12.87 28.10 17.83
N ARG A 747 11.76 28.71 18.23
CA ARG A 747 11.10 28.42 19.51
C ARG A 747 10.43 27.05 19.49
N ARG A 748 9.64 26.73 18.45
CA ARG A 748 8.97 25.43 18.31
C ARG A 748 9.97 24.26 18.39
N ILE A 749 11.16 24.40 17.80
CA ILE A 749 12.25 23.40 17.88
C ILE A 749 12.77 23.22 19.31
N VAL A 750 12.93 24.31 20.08
CA VAL A 750 13.39 24.26 21.49
C VAL A 750 12.30 23.69 22.41
N ASP A 751 11.05 24.10 22.20
CA ASP A 751 9.91 23.65 23.00
C ASP A 751 9.67 22.13 22.76
N ALA A 752 9.78 21.64 21.51
CA ALA A 752 9.73 20.20 21.20
C ALA A 752 10.88 19.39 21.83
N ALA A 753 12.11 19.93 21.82
CA ALA A 753 13.27 19.27 22.45
C ALA A 753 13.19 19.24 24.00
N LEU A 754 12.40 20.14 24.61
CA LEU A 754 12.05 20.09 26.03
C LEU A 754 10.98 19.03 26.30
N GLU A 755 9.95 18.95 25.45
CA GLU A 755 8.88 17.96 25.56
C GLU A 755 9.40 16.53 25.42
N GLU A 756 10.33 16.28 24.49
CA GLU A 756 10.95 14.97 24.31
C GLU A 756 11.74 14.53 25.56
N LYS A 757 12.46 15.46 26.22
CA LYS A 757 13.14 15.19 27.50
C LYS A 757 12.15 14.86 28.62
N ALA A 758 11.05 15.59 28.73
CA ALA A 758 9.99 15.29 29.70
C ALA A 758 9.37 13.90 29.47
N LYS A 759 9.10 13.54 28.21
CA LYS A 759 8.61 12.21 27.81
C LYS A 759 9.59 11.08 28.15
N ARG A 760 10.91 11.30 27.99
CA ARG A 760 11.95 10.34 28.43
C ARG A 760 11.97 10.18 29.96
N GLN A 761 11.88 11.28 30.72
CA GLN A 761 11.88 11.22 32.19
C GLN A 761 10.67 10.47 32.74
N LEU A 762 9.47 10.74 32.22
CA LEU A 762 8.25 10.01 32.59
C LEU A 762 8.31 8.50 32.25
N ARG A 763 9.04 8.10 31.18
CA ARG A 763 9.30 6.70 30.87
C ARG A 763 10.22 6.04 31.91
N LEU A 764 11.27 6.73 32.38
CA LEU A 764 12.15 6.24 33.44
C LEU A 764 11.42 6.10 34.78
N GLU A 765 10.63 7.10 35.17
CA GLU A 765 9.82 7.06 36.40
C GLU A 765 8.81 5.91 36.38
N LYS A 766 8.16 5.65 35.23
CA LYS A 766 7.30 4.47 35.04
C LYS A 766 8.08 3.15 35.16
N ARG A 767 9.28 3.03 34.59
CA ARG A 767 10.09 1.80 34.71
C ARG A 767 10.51 1.52 36.15
N VAL A 768 11.00 2.53 36.87
CA VAL A 768 11.38 2.44 38.28
C VAL A 768 10.18 2.07 39.17
N ALA A 769 8.97 2.55 38.85
CA ALA A 769 7.75 2.12 39.53
C ALA A 769 7.40 0.64 39.29
N LEU A 770 7.62 0.12 38.08
CA LEU A 770 7.37 -1.28 37.71
C LEU A 770 8.42 -2.26 38.27
N GLU A 771 9.67 -1.83 38.43
CA GLU A 771 10.76 -2.65 38.99
C GLU A 771 10.65 -2.81 40.52
N LYS A 772 9.91 -1.93 41.20
CA LYS A 772 9.76 -1.86 42.67
C LYS A 772 8.85 -2.94 43.27
N GLY A 773 9.07 -4.20 42.89
CA GLY A 773 8.35 -5.37 43.40
C GLY A 773 8.84 -6.74 42.92
N ARG A 774 9.78 -6.82 41.96
CA ARG A 774 10.29 -8.10 41.44
C ARG A 774 11.50 -8.59 42.23
N VAL A 775 11.35 -9.71 42.94
CA VAL A 775 12.48 -10.50 43.45
C VAL A 775 13.11 -11.28 42.29
N LYS A 776 14.37 -10.99 41.98
CA LYS A 776 15.21 -11.83 41.11
C LYS A 776 16.09 -12.71 42.01
N ASP A 777 15.78 -14.01 42.07
CA ASP A 777 16.73 -15.13 42.24
C ASP A 777 16.00 -16.46 42.57
N VAL A 778 15.51 -17.18 41.54
CA VAL A 778 15.46 -18.66 41.56
C VAL A 778 15.52 -19.21 40.13
N LEU A 779 16.55 -20.01 39.82
CA LEU A 779 16.43 -21.40 39.32
C LEU A 779 17.71 -21.86 38.61
N ILE A 780 18.45 -22.74 39.27
CA ILE A 780 19.36 -23.69 38.60
C ILE A 780 18.52 -24.92 38.27
N ALA A 781 18.34 -25.22 36.98
CA ALA A 781 17.71 -26.45 36.51
C ALA A 781 18.79 -27.37 35.94
N SER A 782 19.11 -28.44 36.68
CA SER A 782 20.10 -29.44 36.26
C SER A 782 19.49 -30.46 35.31
N ASN A 783 20.09 -30.66 34.12
CA ASN A 783 19.72 -31.74 33.21
C ASN A 783 20.08 -33.11 33.84
N ALA A 784 19.07 -33.82 34.34
CA ALA A 784 19.22 -35.12 35.00
C ALA A 784 18.80 -36.28 34.08
N SER A 785 19.72 -36.74 33.22
CA SER A 785 19.48 -37.88 32.33
C SER A 785 20.73 -38.72 32.01
N GLY A 786 21.21 -39.49 32.99
CA GLY A 786 21.97 -40.73 32.73
C GLY A 786 23.35 -40.88 33.40
N ALA A 787 23.72 -42.16 33.56
CA ALA A 787 25.01 -42.69 34.03
C ALA A 787 25.39 -42.51 35.52
N GLU A 788 26.20 -43.45 36.02
CA GLU A 788 26.48 -43.66 37.43
C GLU A 788 27.90 -43.20 37.85
N PHE A 789 27.97 -42.63 39.05
CA PHE A 789 29.06 -42.73 40.03
C PHE A 789 30.50 -43.01 39.54
N GLY A 790 31.31 -41.94 39.40
CA GLY A 790 32.76 -42.02 39.21
C GLY A 790 33.49 -40.82 39.81
N ASP A 791 34.25 -41.04 40.88
CA ASP A 791 34.97 -40.00 41.65
C ASP A 791 36.43 -39.85 41.18
N ALA A 792 36.82 -38.64 40.75
CA ALA A 792 38.20 -38.12 40.76
C ALA A 792 38.28 -36.63 40.32
N THR A 793 38.26 -35.74 41.32
CA THR A 793 38.80 -34.36 41.38
C THR A 793 39.57 -33.72 40.19
N ASN A 794 39.36 -32.40 40.04
CA ASN A 794 40.22 -31.37 39.41
C ASN A 794 40.05 -31.08 37.91
N GLY A 795 39.06 -30.23 37.60
CA GLY A 795 39.04 -29.32 36.46
C GLY A 795 38.09 -28.16 36.78
N ASP A 796 38.56 -26.91 36.68
CA ASP A 796 37.79 -25.75 37.13
C ASP A 796 36.59 -25.48 36.20
N SER A 797 35.38 -25.74 36.70
CA SER A 797 34.14 -25.42 35.99
C SER A 797 33.79 -23.95 36.19
N GLU A 798 34.16 -23.11 35.22
CA GLU A 798 33.79 -21.69 35.22
C GLU A 798 32.27 -21.50 35.33
N THR A 799 31.86 -20.50 36.12
CA THR A 799 30.45 -20.14 36.29
C THR A 799 29.92 -19.33 35.10
N THR A 800 28.60 -19.33 34.90
CA THR A 800 27.95 -18.45 33.90
C THR A 800 28.24 -16.96 34.15
N ALA A 801 28.45 -16.55 35.41
CA ALA A 801 28.87 -15.19 35.74
C ALA A 801 30.28 -14.86 35.19
N THR A 802 31.24 -15.77 35.36
CA THR A 802 32.60 -15.59 34.82
C THR A 802 32.63 -15.63 33.29
N ILE A 803 31.77 -16.44 32.65
CA ILE A 803 31.61 -16.46 31.18
C ILE A 803 31.05 -15.11 30.67
N LEU A 804 30.00 -14.58 31.30
CA LEU A 804 29.45 -13.25 30.95
C LEU A 804 30.46 -12.12 31.17
N GLU A 805 31.36 -12.26 32.15
CA GLU A 805 32.47 -11.32 32.33
C GLU A 805 33.53 -11.39 31.23
N THR A 806 33.93 -12.59 30.79
CA THR A 806 34.89 -12.74 29.68
C THR A 806 34.28 -12.26 28.37
N GLU A 807 33.01 -12.53 28.13
CA GLU A 807 32.26 -11.99 26.99
C GLU A 807 32.22 -10.46 26.99
N ARG A 808 31.90 -9.81 28.13
CA ARG A 808 31.94 -8.33 28.25
C ARG A 808 33.34 -7.77 28.02
N LYS A 809 34.41 -8.47 28.46
CA LYS A 809 35.80 -8.08 28.21
C LYS A 809 36.12 -8.17 26.70
N LEU A 810 35.73 -9.26 26.04
CA LEU A 810 35.89 -9.45 24.59
C LEU A 810 35.10 -8.43 23.76
N ARG A 811 33.83 -8.15 24.11
CA ARG A 811 32.99 -7.12 23.46
C ARG A 811 33.62 -5.73 23.55
N LYS A 812 34.22 -5.37 24.71
CA LYS A 812 34.99 -4.12 24.88
C LYS A 812 36.30 -4.10 24.09
N VAL A 813 36.98 -5.23 23.89
CA VAL A 813 38.17 -5.34 23.02
C VAL A 813 37.78 -5.17 21.54
N ALA A 814 36.72 -5.84 21.09
CA ALA A 814 36.20 -5.71 19.73
C ALA A 814 35.78 -4.27 19.41
N GLN A 815 35.05 -3.62 20.31
CA GLN A 815 34.65 -2.21 20.17
C GLN A 815 35.85 -1.27 20.03
N ARG A 816 36.92 -1.47 20.82
CA ARG A 816 38.18 -0.72 20.70
C ARG A 816 38.85 -0.95 19.34
N GLY A 817 38.81 -2.18 18.80
CA GLY A 817 39.28 -2.52 17.46
C GLY A 817 38.51 -1.78 16.36
N VAL A 818 37.18 -1.81 16.40
CA VAL A 818 36.30 -1.12 15.45
C VAL A 818 36.53 0.39 15.46
N VAL A 819 36.58 1.02 16.63
CA VAL A 819 36.86 2.48 16.76
C VAL A 819 38.25 2.83 16.21
N LYS A 820 39.26 1.98 16.43
CA LYS A 820 40.61 2.19 15.91
C LYS A 820 40.67 2.08 14.38
N LEU A 821 39.96 1.10 13.79
CA LEU A 821 39.82 0.96 12.34
C LEU A 821 39.05 2.13 11.72
N PHE A 822 37.92 2.53 12.31
CA PHE A 822 37.11 3.65 11.84
C PHE A 822 37.91 4.96 11.80
N ASN A 823 38.67 5.26 12.85
CA ASN A 823 39.56 6.42 12.89
C ASN A 823 40.72 6.32 11.88
N ALA A 824 41.28 5.13 11.64
CA ALA A 824 42.30 4.93 10.61
C ALA A 824 41.75 5.13 9.18
N VAL A 825 40.55 4.61 8.89
CA VAL A 825 39.84 4.83 7.62
C VAL A 825 39.55 6.32 7.41
N ARG A 826 39.00 7.01 8.42
CA ARG A 826 38.71 8.45 8.34
C ARG A 826 39.98 9.29 8.13
N ALA A 827 41.08 8.95 8.81
CA ALA A 827 42.37 9.60 8.61
C ALA A 827 42.96 9.36 7.22
N ALA A 828 42.78 8.15 6.65
CA ALA A 828 43.22 7.84 5.30
C ALA A 828 42.37 8.55 4.23
N GLN A 829 41.05 8.65 4.43
CA GLN A 829 40.15 9.44 3.55
C GLN A 829 40.55 10.92 3.50
N VAL A 830 40.85 11.54 4.65
CA VAL A 830 41.33 12.93 4.71
C VAL A 830 42.67 13.08 3.97
N LYS A 831 43.66 12.20 4.22
CA LYS A 831 44.94 12.23 3.50
C LYS A 831 44.77 12.00 1.99
N ALA A 832 43.85 11.15 1.55
CA ALA A 832 43.56 10.93 0.14
C ALA A 832 42.99 12.20 -0.52
N ALA A 833 42.04 12.88 0.14
CA ALA A 833 41.49 14.16 -0.35
C ALA A 833 42.54 15.30 -0.37
N GLU A 834 43.50 15.29 0.55
CA GLU A 834 44.64 16.22 0.50
C GLU A 834 45.62 15.91 -0.64
N ALA A 835 45.94 14.63 -0.86
CA ALA A 835 46.78 14.19 -1.98
C ALA A 835 46.12 14.44 -3.36
N GLU A 836 44.80 14.33 -3.44
CA GLU A 836 44.02 14.72 -4.62
C GLU A 836 44.13 16.23 -4.87
N ARG A 837 44.03 17.05 -3.81
CA ARG A 837 44.19 18.51 -3.87
C ARG A 837 45.60 18.96 -4.27
N THR A 838 46.66 18.20 -3.94
CA THR A 838 48.02 18.49 -4.44
C THR A 838 48.22 18.01 -5.89
N ALA A 839 47.77 16.80 -6.24
CA ALA A 839 47.82 16.29 -7.63
C ALA A 839 47.03 17.16 -8.63
N LYS A 840 45.96 17.84 -8.17
CA LYS A 840 45.22 18.86 -8.93
C LYS A 840 45.99 20.19 -9.08
N LYS A 841 46.91 20.54 -8.20
CA LYS A 841 47.83 21.69 -8.35
C LYS A 841 49.01 21.39 -9.29
N GLU A 842 49.52 20.16 -9.30
CA GLU A 842 50.73 19.77 -10.05
C GLU A 842 50.50 19.49 -11.56
N GLY A 843 49.27 19.63 -12.06
CA GLY A 843 49.03 19.76 -13.51
C GLY A 843 49.25 18.52 -14.38
N VAL A 844 49.53 17.35 -13.81
CA VAL A 844 49.78 16.08 -14.54
C VAL A 844 48.67 15.78 -15.57
N LEU A 845 49.07 15.46 -16.81
CA LEU A 845 48.15 15.21 -17.93
C LEU A 845 47.69 13.74 -17.99
N GLY A 846 46.37 13.54 -18.08
CA GLY A 846 45.70 12.23 -18.11
C GLY A 846 44.85 11.98 -16.87
N ILE A 847 43.61 11.50 -17.05
CA ILE A 847 42.66 11.23 -15.95
C ILE A 847 42.96 9.87 -15.34
N ASP A 848 42.86 8.79 -16.12
CA ASP A 848 43.08 7.41 -15.67
C ASP A 848 44.45 7.20 -15.00
N LYS A 849 45.50 7.89 -15.47
CA LYS A 849 46.85 7.86 -14.88
C LYS A 849 47.00 8.70 -13.60
N ARG A 850 46.12 9.68 -13.35
CA ARG A 850 45.98 10.29 -12.02
C ARG A 850 45.29 9.32 -11.08
N ASP A 851 44.15 8.77 -11.48
CA ASP A 851 43.28 8.01 -10.58
C ASP A 851 43.91 6.67 -10.16
N ALA A 852 44.64 6.00 -11.06
CA ALA A 852 45.49 4.87 -10.73
C ALA A 852 46.58 5.22 -9.70
N LYS A 853 47.24 6.39 -9.84
CA LYS A 853 48.29 6.83 -8.91
C LYS A 853 47.74 7.33 -7.58
N ILE A 854 46.55 7.94 -7.57
CA ILE A 854 45.83 8.37 -6.36
C ILE A 854 45.37 7.14 -5.57
N THR A 855 44.82 6.12 -6.22
CA THR A 855 44.42 4.86 -5.57
C THR A 855 45.63 4.06 -5.06
N GLU A 856 46.75 4.03 -5.79
CA GLU A 856 48.01 3.43 -5.31
C GLU A 856 48.55 4.14 -4.06
N MET A 857 48.66 5.48 -4.09
CA MET A 857 49.13 6.25 -2.92
C MET A 857 48.15 6.19 -1.74
N SER A 858 46.84 6.13 -2.00
CA SER A 858 45.80 5.94 -0.97
C SER A 858 45.94 4.58 -0.27
N ARG A 859 46.01 3.48 -1.03
CA ARG A 859 46.23 2.13 -0.48
C ARG A 859 47.53 2.05 0.31
N LYS A 860 48.62 2.61 -0.21
CA LYS A 860 49.91 2.62 0.48
C LYS A 860 49.87 3.44 1.77
N GLY A 861 49.27 4.63 1.75
CA GLY A 861 49.09 5.48 2.92
C GLY A 861 48.15 4.90 3.99
N PHE A 862 47.16 4.09 3.59
CA PHE A 862 46.29 3.34 4.49
C PHE A 862 47.04 2.20 5.19
N LEU A 863 47.79 1.39 4.43
CA LEU A 863 48.62 0.31 5.00
C LEU A 863 49.69 0.84 5.96
N ASP A 864 50.32 1.97 5.63
CA ASP A 864 51.34 2.61 6.49
C ASP A 864 50.70 3.21 7.77
N LEU A 865 49.43 3.64 7.71
CA LEU A 865 48.65 4.07 8.88
C LEU A 865 48.29 2.89 9.82
N ILE A 866 48.03 1.71 9.26
CA ILE A 866 47.80 0.47 10.02
C ILE A 866 49.13 -0.01 10.64
N ALA A 867 50.21 -0.05 9.86
CA ALA A 867 51.53 -0.48 10.33
C ALA A 867 52.13 0.46 11.39
N SER A 868 51.84 1.76 11.34
CA SER A 868 52.18 2.74 12.39
C SER A 868 51.20 2.77 13.56
N GLY A 869 50.18 1.89 13.57
CA GLY A 869 49.30 1.65 14.71
C GLY A 869 48.33 2.79 15.04
N GLY A 870 48.08 3.72 14.12
CA GLY A 870 47.38 4.97 14.39
C GLY A 870 48.29 5.98 15.10
N GLY A 871 48.92 6.88 14.33
CA GLY A 871 49.98 7.75 14.82
C GLY A 871 49.58 8.66 15.98
N GLY A 872 50.29 8.56 17.11
CA GLY A 872 50.09 9.43 18.28
C GLY A 872 50.61 8.90 19.62
N LEU A 873 50.92 7.61 19.73
CA LEU A 873 51.40 6.99 20.98
C LEU A 873 52.88 6.58 20.90
N LYS A 874 53.60 6.72 22.02
CA LYS A 874 55.01 6.34 22.14
C LYS A 874 55.18 4.82 22.14
N LYS A 875 56.32 4.32 21.64
CA LYS A 875 56.74 2.93 21.87
C LYS A 875 56.91 2.66 23.37
N GLY A 876 56.14 1.70 23.89
CA GLY A 876 56.21 1.20 25.26
C GLY A 876 54.86 0.59 25.65
N GLY A 877 54.83 -0.68 26.10
CA GLY A 877 53.60 -1.42 26.36
C GLY A 877 53.09 -2.22 25.15
N LEU A 878 53.91 -3.15 24.65
CA LEU A 878 53.47 -4.22 23.72
C LEU A 878 54.30 -5.51 23.95
N GLU A 879 54.60 -5.77 25.23
CA GLU A 879 55.19 -7.00 25.78
C GLU A 879 54.50 -7.30 27.12
N GLU A 880 53.23 -7.70 27.05
CA GLU A 880 52.54 -8.58 28.02
C GLU A 880 51.20 -9.02 27.40
N ALA A 881 50.58 -10.06 27.95
CA ALA A 881 49.36 -10.71 27.44
C ALA A 881 48.09 -10.23 28.14
#